data_AF-A0A9D2KH11-F1
#
_entry.id   AF-A0A9D2KH11-F1
#
_cell.length_a   1.000
_cell.length_b   1.000
_cell.length_c   1.000
_cell.angle_alpha   90.00
_cell.angle_beta   90.00
_cell.angle_gamma   90.00
#
_symmetry.space_group_name_H-M   'P 1'
#
loop_
_entity.id
_entity.type
_entity.pdbx_description
1 polymer ?
#
loop_
_entity_poly.entity_id
_entity_poly.type
_entity_poly.pdbx_seq_one_letter_code
_entity_poly.pdbx_strand_id
1 'polypeptide(L)'
;MPVRRVSLTASGSDIADVLGGAQTGDVIVVPEGVHDVARATLLGVDLIGEGDPDRVVIRSRIAVRGTCRISNLTLEAPAYSNALQVAQPQARAELHTVTVIGEPSGKYPGVWCSDGAVLMNRTAVNAEYEARGLVVEAKGELHAWASSLPSLRVEGGRAALHDAEAISIFASDRARVDADGTLTLRSAEGKRNMVVRGESVVSIERLVSVAKVHEALFEDSVLTVGEVHCEPRGVLEVWHSGFAKVTLPDVGARATEKDAEGNLVHRQPAEILWRAGEPFSEVSPLLKQGDTVLLEAGEYDLGLRPLETHFRGAGAGETIVEASLTSAQGWDMSLSDLTLRAMSEHNAIQIEQEAEIALENVAVEAEGTETYPGVYAGAGVLTMTNCDVHCASDATGVCATNGASLVAVGTYMRDLVVATGARATLTGGGAGRICAMSGGEVVSDSVITMTGPLNPTLTLEAREGGSVRLERLEVADDVPIEVFASAATIHVADVDADDDADVRITSEENADVVFGEWEAVHENVQVPAGADDEHVTHGEQLPVERVEDPLAAIDRLTGLTSVKEQIRSFVRKAKFNQLLKDQGRPVNDAAMHSMFLGNPGTGKTTVAKLLGEALFEAGAIRRPDVLRVGRRDLVSDNLGGSAKLTGGVLERARGGILFIDEAYDLYQRANNEFAEEAVTAILDFMDENRDDIMVVFAGYGDRMQDLLRMNPGLPSRVPHRFHFDDYTPDEAAEIGFRVLERDGYVVDEALYRRAISSYYRQANDGSNARWVRNLNEKLFAALADRVVTELEESPERAAEIDTRAITNEEILAVTSSGGHDQEAVESILAELDALTGLQAVKDWVRDLIAQAQVDRDLREIDPHIERPMYHMIFTGRPGTGKTTVAKIVARLFHALGLLPTSTVKVTDRAKLVGQFIGDTESNTTRAIDEAIGGVLFIDEAYQLYRPDSPRDYGALALETLVPRLTEDKDRLVTILAGYSDAMAEMLENANEGLPSRFPLRIEFPDYSPEEVATIVVARLGRTWEFDEEAMSRRVVEIYSRLPQTERTNGRWAEHFAAEVKTAQARYLTANHIRGEQMRVIPDDVIGALGGALG
;
A
#
# COMPACT_ATOMS: atom_id res chain seq x y z
N MET A 1 9.58 -25.48 -42.70
CA MET A 1 10.51 -25.68 -43.85
C MET A 1 11.92 -25.82 -43.28
N PRO A 2 12.83 -26.59 -43.91
CA PRO A 2 14.21 -26.67 -43.43
C PRO A 2 14.85 -25.28 -43.51
N VAL A 3 15.46 -24.81 -42.41
CA VAL A 3 16.16 -23.52 -42.34
C VAL A 3 17.27 -23.52 -43.39
N ARG A 4 17.14 -22.67 -44.41
CA ARG A 4 18.16 -22.53 -45.45
C ARG A 4 19.22 -21.57 -44.93
N ARG A 5 20.39 -22.12 -44.60
CA ARG A 5 21.59 -21.32 -44.29
C ARG A 5 22.28 -20.92 -45.58
N VAL A 6 22.44 -19.62 -45.82
CA VAL A 6 23.14 -19.07 -46.98
C VAL A 6 24.38 -18.35 -46.48
N SER A 7 25.56 -18.95 -46.69
CA SER A 7 26.85 -18.32 -46.39
C SER A 7 27.33 -17.52 -47.60
N LEU A 8 27.58 -16.22 -47.39
CA LEU A 8 28.25 -15.39 -48.39
C LEU A 8 29.72 -15.85 -48.50
N THR A 9 30.16 -16.29 -49.69
CA THR A 9 31.57 -16.61 -49.90
C THR A 9 32.33 -15.34 -50.26
N ALA A 10 33.59 -15.23 -49.81
CA ALA A 10 34.45 -14.07 -50.01
C ALA A 10 34.78 -13.72 -51.49
N SER A 11 34.17 -14.39 -52.48
CA SER A 11 34.51 -14.29 -53.90
C SER A 11 33.32 -14.12 -54.86
N GLY A 12 32.24 -13.43 -54.48
CA GLY A 12 31.43 -12.71 -55.48
C GLY A 12 29.91 -12.88 -55.51
N SER A 13 29.24 -13.19 -54.40
CA SER A 13 27.80 -12.88 -54.28
C SER A 13 27.61 -11.53 -53.58
N ASP A 14 27.04 -10.55 -54.28
CA ASP A 14 26.65 -9.27 -53.67
C ASP A 14 25.61 -9.55 -52.57
N ILE A 15 25.84 -9.04 -51.37
CA ILE A 15 24.91 -9.16 -50.24
C ILE A 15 23.52 -8.59 -50.60
N ALA A 16 23.46 -7.62 -51.52
CA ALA A 16 22.21 -7.10 -52.06
C ALA A 16 21.41 -8.17 -52.84
N ASP A 17 22.08 -9.00 -53.64
CA ASP A 17 21.45 -10.07 -54.41
C ASP A 17 20.95 -11.19 -53.48
N VAL A 18 21.72 -11.51 -52.44
CA VAL A 18 21.35 -12.55 -51.46
C VAL A 18 20.16 -12.10 -50.61
N LEU A 19 20.15 -10.85 -50.15
CA LEU A 19 19.01 -10.28 -49.42
C LEU A 19 17.76 -10.17 -50.30
N GLY A 20 17.93 -9.82 -51.59
CA GLY A 20 16.82 -9.73 -52.55
C GLY A 20 16.18 -11.08 -52.90
N GLY A 21 16.91 -12.18 -52.77
CA GLY A 21 16.43 -13.55 -53.02
C GLY A 21 16.04 -14.34 -51.77
N ALA A 22 16.21 -13.78 -50.57
CA ALA A 22 15.97 -14.45 -49.30
C ALA A 22 14.46 -14.64 -49.03
N GLN A 23 14.12 -15.79 -48.44
CA GLN A 23 12.76 -16.13 -48.04
C GLN A 23 12.61 -16.08 -46.52
N THR A 24 11.39 -15.87 -46.04
CA THR A 24 11.08 -15.92 -44.60
C THR A 24 11.54 -17.24 -43.98
N GLY A 25 12.34 -17.15 -42.92
CA GLY A 25 12.98 -18.28 -42.22
C GLY A 25 14.41 -18.58 -42.69
N ASP A 26 14.93 -17.87 -43.70
CA ASP A 26 16.33 -17.99 -44.11
C ASP A 26 17.26 -17.37 -43.06
N VAL A 27 18.46 -17.96 -42.92
CA VAL A 27 19.54 -17.46 -42.06
C VAL A 27 20.73 -17.12 -42.95
N ILE A 28 21.08 -15.84 -43.02
CA ILE A 28 22.20 -15.34 -43.82
C ILE A 28 23.42 -15.18 -42.91
N VAL A 29 24.49 -15.88 -43.25
CA VAL A 29 25.78 -15.77 -42.54
C VAL A 29 26.67 -14.80 -43.31
N VAL A 30 27.10 -13.73 -42.64
CA VAL A 30 27.85 -12.61 -43.21
C VAL A 30 29.31 -12.69 -42.73
N PRO A 31 30.29 -12.91 -43.63
CA PRO A 31 31.71 -13.01 -43.26
C PRO A 31 32.29 -11.63 -42.89
N GLU A 32 33.43 -11.65 -42.20
CA GLU A 32 34.23 -10.44 -41.93
C GLU A 32 34.48 -9.64 -43.23
N GLY A 33 34.23 -8.33 -43.16
CA GLY A 33 34.30 -7.40 -44.28
C GLY A 33 33.31 -6.24 -44.13
N VAL A 34 33.46 -5.24 -45.01
CA VAL A 34 32.51 -4.14 -45.16
C VAL A 34 31.61 -4.44 -46.36
N HIS A 35 30.31 -4.45 -46.13
CA HIS A 35 29.28 -4.83 -47.09
C HIS A 35 28.33 -3.65 -47.32
N ASP A 36 28.43 -3.00 -48.48
CA ASP A 36 27.62 -1.83 -48.83
C ASP A 36 26.31 -2.26 -49.53
N VAL A 37 25.16 -1.94 -48.93
CA VAL A 37 23.83 -2.20 -49.51
C VAL A 37 23.00 -0.93 -49.48
N ALA A 38 22.61 -0.39 -50.64
CA ALA A 38 21.88 0.88 -50.71
C ALA A 38 20.58 0.89 -49.87
N ARG A 39 19.80 -0.19 -49.91
CA ARG A 39 18.61 -0.39 -49.07
C ARG A 39 18.26 -1.88 -49.00
N ALA A 40 17.93 -2.37 -47.81
CA ALA A 40 17.48 -3.73 -47.60
C ALA A 40 16.12 -3.76 -46.90
N THR A 41 15.30 -4.78 -47.23
CA THR A 41 14.10 -5.12 -46.47
C THR A 41 14.21 -6.55 -46.00
N LEU A 42 14.21 -6.78 -44.69
CA LEU A 42 14.22 -8.12 -44.10
C LEU A 42 12.78 -8.56 -43.88
N LEU A 43 12.36 -9.62 -44.58
CA LEU A 43 11.02 -10.20 -44.46
C LEU A 43 11.09 -11.53 -43.69
N GLY A 44 11.24 -11.44 -42.37
CA GLY A 44 11.45 -12.60 -41.49
C GLY A 44 12.74 -13.37 -41.80
N VAL A 45 13.83 -12.67 -42.07
CA VAL A 45 15.15 -13.21 -42.42
C VAL A 45 16.14 -12.86 -41.32
N ASP A 46 16.93 -13.84 -40.87
CA ASP A 46 17.94 -13.65 -39.84
C ASP A 46 19.31 -13.32 -40.45
N LEU A 47 20.01 -12.36 -39.85
CA LEU A 47 21.39 -11.98 -40.18
C LEU A 47 22.33 -12.35 -39.03
N ILE A 48 23.40 -13.07 -39.35
CA ILE A 48 24.41 -13.50 -38.37
C ILE A 48 25.80 -13.19 -38.93
N GLY A 49 26.57 -12.35 -38.24
CA GLY A 49 27.97 -12.12 -38.58
C GLY A 49 28.88 -13.27 -38.13
N GLU A 50 29.84 -13.64 -38.96
CA GLU A 50 30.86 -14.66 -38.70
C GLU A 50 32.16 -13.98 -38.28
N GLY A 51 32.68 -14.36 -37.10
CA GLY A 51 33.91 -13.79 -36.55
C GLY A 51 33.66 -12.63 -35.59
N ASP A 52 34.57 -11.65 -35.61
CA ASP A 52 34.52 -10.47 -34.74
C ASP A 52 33.41 -9.49 -35.19
N PRO A 53 32.44 -9.13 -34.33
CA PRO A 53 31.31 -8.25 -34.71
C PRO A 53 31.75 -6.85 -35.19
N ASP A 54 32.92 -6.37 -34.77
CA ASP A 54 33.47 -5.08 -35.21
C ASP A 54 34.06 -5.17 -36.63
N ARG A 55 34.28 -6.38 -37.14
CA ARG A 55 34.83 -6.64 -38.49
C ARG A 55 33.77 -7.03 -39.50
N VAL A 56 32.53 -7.29 -39.08
CA VAL A 56 31.39 -7.57 -39.95
C VAL A 56 30.52 -6.33 -40.04
N VAL A 57 30.77 -5.46 -41.02
CA VAL A 57 30.07 -4.18 -41.17
C VAL A 57 29.08 -4.25 -42.32
N ILE A 58 27.80 -4.01 -42.06
CA ILE A 58 26.78 -3.84 -43.09
C ILE A 58 26.40 -2.36 -43.14
N ARG A 59 26.78 -1.67 -44.22
CA ARG A 59 26.38 -0.29 -44.45
C ARG A 59 25.09 -0.25 -45.25
N SER A 60 23.96 -0.06 -44.58
CA SER A 60 22.65 -0.10 -45.23
C SER A 60 21.54 0.57 -44.43
N ARG A 61 20.48 0.98 -45.15
CA ARG A 61 19.17 1.25 -44.56
C ARG A 61 18.35 -0.03 -44.54
N ILE A 62 18.20 -0.64 -43.36
CA ILE A 62 17.44 -1.88 -43.16
C ILE A 62 16.03 -1.56 -42.67
N ALA A 63 15.03 -1.99 -43.43
CA ALA A 63 13.63 -2.01 -43.00
C ALA A 63 13.23 -3.43 -42.59
N VAL A 64 12.73 -3.62 -41.37
CA VAL A 64 12.28 -4.92 -40.86
C VAL A 64 10.78 -5.08 -41.09
N ARG A 65 10.40 -6.23 -41.67
CA ARG A 65 9.02 -6.68 -41.86
C ARG A 65 8.91 -8.11 -41.32
N GLY A 66 8.01 -8.34 -40.36
CA GLY A 66 7.98 -9.60 -39.60
C GLY A 66 9.11 -9.70 -38.57
N THR A 67 9.39 -10.91 -38.07
CA THR A 67 10.39 -11.15 -37.02
C THR A 67 11.75 -11.50 -37.61
N CYS A 68 12.74 -10.63 -37.41
CA CYS A 68 14.10 -10.80 -37.91
C CYS A 68 15.09 -10.71 -36.76
N ARG A 69 16.00 -11.68 -36.65
CA ARG A 69 17.14 -11.61 -35.73
C ARG A 69 18.37 -11.09 -36.44
N ILE A 70 19.02 -10.09 -35.87
CA ILE A 70 20.30 -9.57 -36.33
C ILE A 70 21.30 -9.78 -35.18
N SER A 71 22.40 -10.45 -35.47
CA SER A 71 23.34 -10.84 -34.42
C SER A 71 24.80 -10.80 -34.85
N ASN A 72 25.67 -10.45 -33.89
CA ASN A 72 27.13 -10.51 -34.01
C ASN A 72 27.70 -9.72 -35.21
N LEU A 73 27.26 -8.47 -35.41
CA LEU A 73 27.71 -7.62 -36.50
C LEU A 73 27.52 -6.12 -36.20
N THR A 74 28.09 -5.28 -37.05
CA THR A 74 27.92 -3.82 -37.02
C THR A 74 26.99 -3.35 -38.14
N LEU A 75 25.95 -2.60 -37.80
CA LEU A 75 25.08 -1.89 -38.75
C LEU A 75 25.50 -0.43 -38.86
N GLU A 76 25.93 0.00 -40.03
CA GLU A 76 26.32 1.39 -40.28
C GLU A 76 25.26 2.10 -41.13
N ALA A 77 24.72 3.22 -40.63
CA ALA A 77 23.74 4.02 -41.35
C ALA A 77 24.39 4.74 -42.55
N PRO A 78 23.80 4.68 -43.76
CA PRO A 78 24.18 5.54 -44.86
C PRO A 78 23.89 7.02 -44.53
N ALA A 79 24.60 7.93 -45.19
CA ALA A 79 24.34 9.36 -45.06
C ALA A 79 22.85 9.68 -45.28
N TYR A 80 22.28 10.49 -44.38
CA TYR A 80 20.88 10.92 -44.43
C TYR A 80 19.86 9.77 -44.33
N SER A 81 20.15 8.69 -43.62
CA SER A 81 19.24 7.56 -43.42
C SER A 81 19.38 6.93 -42.03
N ASN A 82 18.37 6.17 -41.61
CA ASN A 82 18.45 5.28 -40.45
C ASN A 82 19.23 4.00 -40.81
N ALA A 83 19.95 3.41 -39.86
CA ALA A 83 20.50 2.07 -40.02
C ALA A 83 19.37 1.01 -39.94
N LEU A 84 18.47 1.16 -38.97
CA LEU A 84 17.37 0.22 -38.73
C LEU A 84 16.02 0.94 -38.60
N GLN A 85 15.01 0.42 -39.30
CA GLN A 85 13.65 0.92 -39.28
C GLN A 85 12.63 -0.20 -39.02
N VAL A 86 11.77 -0.01 -38.01
CA VAL A 86 10.60 -0.85 -37.70
C VAL A 86 9.37 0.05 -37.71
N ALA A 87 8.44 -0.19 -38.64
CA ALA A 87 7.32 0.72 -38.90
C ALA A 87 6.04 -0.02 -39.31
N GLN A 88 5.88 -1.27 -38.88
CA GLN A 88 4.71 -2.09 -39.20
C GLN A 88 4.25 -2.88 -37.96
N PRO A 89 2.93 -3.04 -37.76
CA PRO A 89 2.40 -3.90 -36.72
C PRO A 89 3.01 -5.32 -36.81
N GLN A 90 3.34 -5.90 -35.67
CA GLN A 90 3.95 -7.24 -35.55
C GLN A 90 5.36 -7.40 -36.13
N ALA A 91 5.95 -6.35 -36.74
CA ALA A 91 7.37 -6.40 -37.10
C ALA A 91 8.23 -6.37 -35.84
N ARG A 92 9.24 -7.23 -35.76
CA ARG A 92 10.12 -7.38 -34.60
C ARG A 92 11.56 -7.50 -35.05
N ALA A 93 12.41 -6.56 -34.60
CA ALA A 93 13.85 -6.62 -34.81
C ALA A 93 14.54 -7.07 -33.53
N GLU A 94 15.16 -8.25 -33.52
CA GLU A 94 15.92 -8.75 -32.37
C GLU A 94 17.42 -8.57 -32.58
N LEU A 95 18.01 -7.58 -31.92
CA LEU A 95 19.43 -7.27 -31.97
C LEU A 95 20.17 -7.97 -30.82
N HIS A 96 21.15 -8.81 -31.16
CA HIS A 96 21.96 -9.54 -30.17
C HIS A 96 23.45 -9.33 -30.45
N THR A 97 24.16 -8.63 -29.55
CA THR A 97 25.57 -8.29 -29.76
C THR A 97 25.77 -7.55 -31.09
N VAL A 98 24.99 -6.49 -31.29
CA VAL A 98 25.05 -5.64 -32.49
C VAL A 98 25.53 -4.25 -32.11
N THR A 99 26.38 -3.67 -32.95
CA THR A 99 26.74 -2.25 -32.86
C THR A 99 26.01 -1.49 -33.96
N VAL A 100 25.20 -0.49 -33.62
CA VAL A 100 24.54 0.37 -34.60
C VAL A 100 25.27 1.70 -34.64
N ILE A 101 25.86 2.05 -35.78
CA ILE A 101 26.52 3.33 -36.01
C ILE A 101 25.53 4.23 -36.76
N GLY A 102 25.06 5.29 -36.09
CA GLY A 102 24.19 6.30 -36.66
C GLY A 102 24.92 7.18 -37.69
N GLU A 103 24.14 7.91 -38.49
CA GLU A 103 24.72 8.72 -39.56
C GLU A 103 25.39 10.01 -39.01
N PRO A 104 26.48 10.49 -39.63
CA PRO A 104 27.32 11.54 -39.04
C PRO A 104 26.65 12.91 -38.85
N SER A 105 25.55 13.22 -39.55
CA SER A 105 24.86 14.52 -39.38
C SER A 105 23.89 14.56 -38.20
N GLY A 106 23.58 13.40 -37.59
CA GLY A 106 22.63 13.28 -36.47
C GLY A 106 21.20 13.69 -36.79
N LYS A 107 20.86 13.90 -38.08
CA LYS A 107 19.54 14.31 -38.53
C LYS A 107 18.54 13.14 -38.47
N TYR A 108 19.02 11.92 -38.74
CA TYR A 108 18.23 10.69 -38.72
C TYR A 108 18.69 9.78 -37.58
N PRO A 109 17.77 9.18 -36.82
CA PRO A 109 18.16 8.28 -35.75
C PRO A 109 18.76 6.99 -36.30
N GLY A 110 19.74 6.43 -35.58
CA GLY A 110 20.34 5.13 -35.93
C GLY A 110 19.29 4.02 -35.97
N VAL A 111 18.38 4.04 -34.98
CA VAL A 111 17.24 3.12 -34.89
C VAL A 111 15.93 3.93 -34.78
N TRP A 112 14.97 3.62 -35.65
CA TRP A 112 13.63 4.23 -35.62
C TRP A 112 12.54 3.16 -35.54
N CYS A 113 11.70 3.25 -34.51
CA CYS A 113 10.57 2.36 -34.27
C CYS A 113 9.27 3.21 -34.18
N SER A 114 8.35 3.06 -35.12
CA SER A 114 7.06 3.79 -35.11
C SER A 114 5.83 2.88 -34.94
N ASP A 115 5.99 1.59 -35.24
CA ASP A 115 5.01 0.52 -35.03
C ASP A 115 5.75 -0.83 -35.09
N GLY A 116 5.42 -1.76 -34.19
CA GLY A 116 6.20 -2.98 -33.96
C GLY A 116 7.20 -2.84 -32.80
N ALA A 117 8.18 -3.74 -32.72
CA ALA A 117 9.09 -3.83 -31.58
C ALA A 117 10.58 -3.92 -31.98
N VAL A 118 11.43 -3.24 -31.22
CA VAL A 118 12.90 -3.41 -31.26
C VAL A 118 13.33 -4.02 -29.92
N LEU A 119 13.99 -5.18 -29.99
CA LEU A 119 14.56 -5.84 -28.82
C LEU A 119 16.08 -5.80 -28.94
N MET A 120 16.74 -5.26 -27.93
CA MET A 120 18.18 -5.09 -27.86
C MET A 120 18.73 -5.89 -26.71
N ASN A 121 19.68 -6.80 -26.97
CA ASN A 121 20.41 -7.52 -25.94
C ASN A 121 21.90 -7.35 -26.19
N ARG A 122 22.63 -6.80 -25.22
CA ARG A 122 24.06 -6.48 -25.33
C ARG A 122 24.39 -5.73 -26.63
N THR A 123 23.51 -4.80 -26.98
CA THR A 123 23.59 -4.02 -28.23
C THR A 123 23.95 -2.59 -27.89
N ALA A 124 24.83 -1.98 -28.68
CA ALA A 124 25.23 -0.59 -28.51
C ALA A 124 24.75 0.23 -29.70
N VAL A 125 24.18 1.40 -29.45
CA VAL A 125 23.91 2.41 -30.48
C VAL A 125 24.90 3.55 -30.29
N ASN A 126 25.63 3.89 -31.34
CA ASN A 126 26.61 4.96 -31.35
C ASN A 126 26.13 6.07 -32.28
N ALA A 127 26.03 7.29 -31.78
CA ALA A 127 25.70 8.47 -32.58
C ALA A 127 26.62 9.63 -32.17
N GLU A 128 27.23 10.31 -33.14
CA GLU A 128 28.16 11.42 -32.86
C GLU A 128 27.46 12.65 -32.26
N TYR A 129 26.16 12.82 -32.51
CA TYR A 129 25.37 13.95 -32.03
C TYR A 129 24.29 13.48 -31.04
N GLU A 130 24.25 14.14 -29.89
CA GLU A 130 23.38 13.84 -28.73
C GLU A 130 21.87 13.91 -29.02
N ALA A 131 21.42 14.36 -30.20
CA ALA A 131 20.04 14.75 -30.41
C ALA A 131 19.06 13.61 -30.79
N ARG A 132 19.52 12.54 -31.45
CA ARG A 132 18.64 11.50 -32.05
C ARG A 132 19.34 10.14 -32.21
N GLY A 133 19.54 9.42 -31.12
CA GLY A 133 20.15 8.09 -31.15
C GLY A 133 19.18 7.00 -31.58
N LEU A 134 18.17 6.79 -30.73
CA LEU A 134 17.10 5.82 -30.89
C LEU A 134 15.77 6.53 -30.66
N VAL A 135 14.83 6.37 -31.59
CA VAL A 135 13.51 7.01 -31.54
C VAL A 135 12.42 5.95 -31.57
N VAL A 136 11.53 5.99 -30.57
CA VAL A 136 10.32 5.18 -30.43
C VAL A 136 9.11 6.10 -30.47
N GLU A 137 8.26 5.99 -31.47
CA GLU A 137 7.10 6.86 -31.65
C GLU A 137 5.81 6.05 -31.78
N ALA A 138 4.66 6.69 -31.53
CA ALA A 138 3.32 6.15 -31.77
C ALA A 138 3.04 4.79 -31.10
N LYS A 139 3.09 3.68 -31.85
CA LYS A 139 2.82 2.31 -31.33
C LYS A 139 4.10 1.47 -31.23
N GLY A 140 5.26 2.10 -31.38
CA GLY A 140 6.55 1.43 -31.26
C GLY A 140 6.85 0.99 -29.82
N GLU A 141 7.50 -0.15 -29.70
CA GLU A 141 8.03 -0.69 -28.45
C GLU A 141 9.54 -0.88 -28.55
N LEU A 142 10.26 -0.51 -27.48
CA LEU A 142 11.66 -0.85 -27.26
C LEU A 142 11.78 -1.71 -26.01
N HIS A 143 12.54 -2.80 -26.09
CA HIS A 143 13.08 -3.48 -24.93
C HIS A 143 14.60 -3.56 -25.04
N ALA A 144 15.32 -3.10 -24.01
CA ALA A 144 16.77 -3.07 -24.02
C ALA A 144 17.35 -3.74 -22.77
N TRP A 145 18.08 -4.84 -22.95
CA TRP A 145 18.81 -5.56 -21.90
C TRP A 145 20.31 -5.34 -22.02
N ALA A 146 20.96 -4.91 -20.94
CA ALA A 146 22.42 -4.74 -20.87
C ALA A 146 22.98 -4.00 -22.09
N SER A 147 22.27 -2.96 -22.53
CA SER A 147 22.48 -2.28 -23.81
C SER A 147 22.81 -0.81 -23.59
N SER A 148 23.58 -0.23 -24.51
CA SER A 148 24.01 1.17 -24.43
C SER A 148 23.27 2.03 -25.43
N LEU A 149 22.60 3.06 -24.91
CA LEU A 149 21.73 3.99 -25.65
C LEU A 149 22.35 5.39 -25.58
N PRO A 150 22.58 6.10 -26.69
CA PRO A 150 23.11 7.44 -26.63
C PRO A 150 21.99 8.40 -26.23
N SER A 151 21.07 8.71 -27.14
CA SER A 151 19.85 9.47 -26.82
C SER A 151 18.63 8.63 -27.15
N LEU A 152 17.84 8.32 -26.12
CA LEU A 152 16.55 7.64 -26.24
C LEU A 152 15.44 8.69 -26.28
N ARG A 153 14.61 8.64 -27.32
CA ARG A 153 13.42 9.49 -27.46
C ARG A 153 12.19 8.60 -27.61
N VAL A 154 11.20 8.81 -26.75
CA VAL A 154 9.94 8.07 -26.73
C VAL A 154 8.78 9.06 -26.84
N GLU A 155 8.04 9.04 -27.95
CA GLU A 155 6.91 9.97 -28.19
C GLU A 155 5.63 9.16 -28.42
N GLY A 156 4.78 9.04 -27.40
CA GLY A 156 3.58 8.18 -27.38
C GLY A 156 3.82 6.66 -27.39
N GLY A 157 5.06 6.22 -27.60
CA GLY A 157 5.48 4.81 -27.57
C GLY A 157 5.87 4.30 -26.17
N ARG A 158 6.44 3.09 -26.13
CA ARG A 158 6.89 2.45 -24.88
C ARG A 158 8.35 2.00 -24.94
N ALA A 159 9.08 2.21 -23.85
CA ALA A 159 10.42 1.68 -23.68
C ALA A 159 10.56 0.97 -22.33
N ALA A 160 11.03 -0.27 -22.35
CA ALA A 160 11.42 -1.06 -21.19
C ALA A 160 12.96 -1.20 -21.19
N LEU A 161 13.60 -0.77 -20.11
CA LEU A 161 15.05 -0.71 -19.99
C LEU A 161 15.51 -1.58 -18.81
N HIS A 162 16.20 -2.67 -19.14
CA HIS A 162 16.68 -3.67 -18.18
C HIS A 162 18.20 -3.58 -18.07
N ASP A 163 18.71 -3.06 -16.95
CA ASP A 163 20.17 -2.86 -16.73
C ASP A 163 20.86 -2.12 -17.90
N ALA A 164 20.24 -1.04 -18.37
CA ALA A 164 20.68 -0.29 -19.55
C ALA A 164 21.49 0.96 -19.19
N GLU A 165 22.27 1.44 -20.16
CA GLU A 165 22.99 2.71 -20.04
C GLU A 165 22.41 3.73 -21.03
N ALA A 166 22.21 4.98 -20.59
CA ALA A 166 21.75 6.07 -21.44
C ALA A 166 22.58 7.35 -21.25
N ILE A 167 22.71 8.20 -22.29
CA ILE A 167 23.22 9.58 -22.13
C ILE A 167 22.05 10.53 -21.87
N SER A 168 20.96 10.40 -22.63
CA SER A 168 19.74 11.19 -22.43
C SER A 168 18.46 10.41 -22.74
N ILE A 169 17.38 10.78 -22.05
CA ILE A 169 16.02 10.24 -22.20
C ILE A 169 15.05 11.41 -22.41
N PHE A 170 14.33 11.36 -23.52
CA PHE A 170 13.26 12.30 -23.84
C PHE A 170 11.94 11.53 -23.93
N ALA A 171 10.92 11.97 -23.19
CA ALA A 171 9.60 11.35 -23.23
C ALA A 171 8.50 12.43 -23.43
N SER A 172 7.61 12.23 -24.40
CA SER A 172 6.49 13.14 -24.67
C SER A 172 5.25 12.40 -25.19
N ASP A 173 4.11 13.10 -25.25
CA ASP A 173 2.87 12.63 -25.85
C ASP A 173 2.32 11.31 -25.25
N ARG A 174 2.21 11.24 -23.91
CA ARG A 174 1.78 10.03 -23.17
C ARG A 174 2.72 8.83 -23.36
N ALA A 175 4.01 9.10 -23.56
CA ALA A 175 5.03 8.06 -23.59
C ALA A 175 5.17 7.35 -22.24
N ARG A 176 5.61 6.09 -22.28
CA ARG A 176 5.92 5.32 -21.08
C ARG A 176 7.34 4.76 -21.16
N VAL A 177 8.15 5.10 -20.16
CA VAL A 177 9.50 4.56 -19.98
C VAL A 177 9.57 3.87 -18.62
N ASP A 178 9.73 2.56 -18.63
CA ASP A 178 9.91 1.75 -17.43
C ASP A 178 11.34 1.21 -17.43
N ALA A 179 12.12 1.56 -16.40
CA ALA A 179 13.46 1.02 -16.18
C ALA A 179 13.45 0.13 -14.93
N ASP A 180 13.53 -1.17 -15.14
CA ASP A 180 13.66 -2.20 -14.12
C ASP A 180 15.12 -2.64 -13.99
N GLY A 181 15.59 -2.82 -12.76
CA GLY A 181 17.01 -2.90 -12.48
C GLY A 181 17.72 -1.54 -12.59
N THR A 182 18.96 -1.54 -13.10
CA THR A 182 19.84 -0.36 -13.03
C THR A 182 19.86 0.45 -14.33
N LEU A 183 19.34 1.67 -14.31
CA LEU A 183 19.55 2.64 -15.37
C LEU A 183 20.78 3.50 -15.07
N THR A 184 21.83 3.35 -15.88
CA THR A 184 23.06 4.16 -15.73
C THR A 184 23.04 5.36 -16.66
N LEU A 185 23.07 6.58 -16.12
CA LEU A 185 23.17 7.81 -16.90
C LEU A 185 24.62 8.32 -16.98
N ARG A 186 25.15 8.41 -18.21
CA ARG A 186 26.56 8.74 -18.49
C ARG A 186 26.86 10.19 -18.94
N SER A 187 25.90 11.10 -18.81
CA SER A 187 26.05 12.49 -19.26
C SER A 187 27.06 13.30 -18.43
N ALA A 188 27.62 14.36 -19.03
CA ALA A 188 28.50 15.31 -18.35
C ALA A 188 27.73 16.19 -17.35
N GLU A 189 28.42 16.66 -16.30
CA GLU A 189 27.86 17.53 -15.26
C GLU A 189 27.21 18.79 -15.85
N GLY A 190 26.01 19.15 -15.36
CA GLY A 190 25.28 20.36 -15.76
C GLY A 190 24.50 20.27 -17.08
N LYS A 191 24.39 19.08 -17.69
CA LYS A 191 23.45 18.84 -18.79
C LYS A 191 22.10 18.31 -18.28
N ARG A 192 21.00 18.72 -18.95
CA ARG A 192 19.68 18.13 -18.76
C ARG A 192 19.57 16.86 -19.56
N ASN A 193 19.41 15.75 -18.84
CA ASN A 193 19.58 14.43 -19.42
C ASN A 193 18.24 13.69 -19.49
N MET A 194 17.29 14.08 -18.65
CA MET A 194 15.94 13.56 -18.68
C MET A 194 14.98 14.73 -18.88
N VAL A 195 14.21 14.70 -19.97
CA VAL A 195 13.19 15.72 -20.26
C VAL A 195 11.88 15.01 -20.59
N VAL A 196 10.89 15.18 -19.72
CA VAL A 196 9.63 14.42 -19.76
C VAL A 196 8.45 15.37 -19.73
N ARG A 197 7.58 15.27 -20.72
CA ARG A 197 6.46 16.20 -20.92
C ARG A 197 5.17 15.51 -21.33
N GLY A 198 4.05 16.23 -21.28
CA GLY A 198 2.81 15.86 -21.96
C GLY A 198 2.22 14.54 -21.49
N GLU A 199 1.92 14.44 -20.19
CA GLU A 199 1.31 13.28 -19.53
C GLU A 199 2.13 11.98 -19.64
N SER A 200 3.42 12.09 -19.93
CA SER A 200 4.32 10.93 -20.02
C SER A 200 4.70 10.41 -18.64
N VAL A 201 4.92 9.10 -18.55
CA VAL A 201 5.26 8.41 -17.30
C VAL A 201 6.65 7.81 -17.41
N VAL A 202 7.51 8.15 -16.45
CA VAL A 202 8.83 7.54 -16.31
C VAL A 202 8.96 6.91 -14.92
N SER A 203 9.22 5.61 -14.89
CA SER A 203 9.44 4.82 -13.68
C SER A 203 10.83 4.21 -13.72
N ILE A 204 11.62 4.41 -12.67
CA ILE A 204 13.00 3.93 -12.57
C ILE A 204 13.17 3.22 -11.22
N GLU A 205 13.52 1.94 -11.24
CA GLU A 205 13.80 1.18 -10.02
C GLU A 205 15.09 1.67 -9.35
N ARG A 206 16.21 1.63 -10.07
CA ARG A 206 17.51 2.15 -9.60
C ARG A 206 18.18 3.03 -10.64
N LEU A 207 18.44 4.28 -10.26
CA LEU A 207 19.18 5.24 -11.08
C LEU A 207 20.63 5.34 -10.60
N VAL A 208 21.59 5.06 -11.48
CA VAL A 208 23.02 5.31 -11.24
C VAL A 208 23.47 6.45 -12.14
N SER A 209 24.00 7.53 -11.56
CA SER A 209 24.63 8.61 -12.33
C SER A 209 26.13 8.64 -12.11
N VAL A 210 26.89 8.78 -13.20
CA VAL A 210 28.36 8.95 -13.16
C VAL A 210 28.79 10.43 -13.09
N ALA A 211 27.85 11.32 -12.76
CA ALA A 211 28.08 12.75 -12.59
C ALA A 211 27.70 13.18 -11.17
N LYS A 212 28.33 14.25 -10.69
CA LYS A 212 28.10 14.81 -9.34
C LYS A 212 26.74 15.51 -9.21
N VAL A 213 26.26 16.19 -10.25
CA VAL A 213 24.95 16.83 -10.28
C VAL A 213 24.23 16.42 -11.56
N HIS A 214 23.01 15.93 -11.41
CA HIS A 214 22.21 15.42 -12.51
C HIS A 214 20.92 16.21 -12.65
N GLU A 215 20.70 16.90 -13.78
CA GLU A 215 19.48 17.68 -13.99
C GLU A 215 18.43 16.93 -14.81
N ALA A 216 17.19 16.95 -14.32
CA ALA A 216 16.01 16.42 -15.00
C ALA A 216 14.89 17.48 -15.05
N LEU A 217 14.05 17.45 -16.10
CA LEU A 217 12.91 18.35 -16.26
C LEU A 217 11.62 17.55 -16.48
N PHE A 218 10.60 17.82 -15.66
CA PHE A 218 9.28 17.20 -15.72
C PHE A 218 8.18 18.27 -15.78
N GLU A 219 7.48 18.35 -16.90
CA GLU A 219 6.41 19.32 -17.14
C GLU A 219 5.11 18.57 -17.47
N ASP A 220 4.09 18.72 -16.62
CA ASP A 220 2.82 17.98 -16.74
C ASP A 220 3.00 16.46 -16.93
N SER A 221 3.92 15.85 -16.17
CA SER A 221 4.33 14.46 -16.33
C SER A 221 4.58 13.75 -14.99
N VAL A 222 4.77 12.43 -15.01
CA VAL A 222 4.96 11.61 -13.79
C VAL A 222 6.36 11.03 -13.76
N LEU A 223 7.07 11.26 -12.65
CA LEU A 223 8.33 10.62 -12.30
C LEU A 223 8.17 9.76 -11.06
N THR A 224 8.68 8.53 -11.10
CA THR A 224 8.90 7.71 -9.90
C THR A 224 10.30 7.11 -9.96
N VAL A 225 11.10 7.36 -8.91
CA VAL A 225 12.44 6.76 -8.76
C VAL A 225 12.51 6.03 -7.42
N GLY A 226 12.92 4.76 -7.44
CA GLY A 226 13.04 3.94 -6.22
C GLY A 226 14.34 4.18 -5.47
N GLU A 227 15.48 4.13 -6.16
CA GLU A 227 16.82 4.34 -5.60
C GLU A 227 17.64 5.27 -6.49
N VAL A 228 18.45 6.16 -5.89
CA VAL A 228 19.38 7.04 -6.61
C VAL A 228 20.79 6.89 -6.04
N HIS A 229 21.77 6.65 -6.92
CA HIS A 229 23.18 6.62 -6.58
C HIS A 229 23.98 7.50 -7.55
N CYS A 230 24.66 8.51 -7.03
CA CYS A 230 25.50 9.41 -7.82
C CYS A 230 26.98 9.24 -7.47
N GLU A 231 27.82 8.96 -8.46
CA GLU A 231 29.26 8.79 -8.34
C GLU A 231 30.04 9.89 -9.07
N PRO A 232 30.94 10.64 -8.38
CA PRO A 232 31.15 10.70 -6.92
C PRO A 232 29.96 11.32 -6.18
N ARG A 233 29.86 11.12 -4.84
CA ARG A 233 28.76 11.61 -3.96
C ARG A 233 28.12 12.89 -4.50
N GLY A 234 26.92 12.74 -5.03
CA GLY A 234 26.22 13.74 -5.83
C GLY A 234 24.71 13.74 -5.58
N VAL A 235 23.98 14.55 -6.34
CA VAL A 235 22.51 14.67 -6.22
C VAL A 235 21.83 14.70 -7.58
N LEU A 236 20.67 14.04 -7.67
CA LEU A 236 19.70 14.22 -8.75
C LEU A 236 18.85 15.45 -8.48
N GLU A 237 18.93 16.48 -9.32
CA GLU A 237 18.08 17.67 -9.30
C GLU A 237 16.95 17.54 -10.31
N VAL A 238 15.72 17.40 -9.83
CA VAL A 238 14.52 17.33 -10.67
C VAL A 238 13.83 18.68 -10.65
N TRP A 239 13.74 19.33 -11.81
CA TRP A 239 12.95 20.53 -11.99
C TRP A 239 11.57 20.13 -12.47
N HIS A 240 10.53 20.63 -11.82
CA HIS A 240 9.16 20.32 -12.22
C HIS A 240 8.28 21.57 -12.33
N SER A 241 7.25 21.48 -13.16
CA SER A 241 6.29 22.57 -13.39
C SER A 241 4.92 22.01 -13.82
N GLY A 242 3.88 22.84 -13.72
CA GLY A 242 2.51 22.46 -14.07
C GLY A 242 1.93 21.43 -13.10
N PHE A 243 1.23 20.41 -13.62
CA PHE A 243 0.65 19.30 -12.85
C PHE A 243 1.61 18.10 -12.69
N ALA A 244 2.92 18.33 -12.82
CA ALA A 244 3.89 17.25 -12.72
C ALA A 244 3.87 16.61 -11.31
N LYS A 245 3.87 15.27 -11.27
CA LYS A 245 3.95 14.47 -10.04
C LYS A 245 5.32 13.80 -9.96
N VAL A 246 6.10 14.14 -8.95
CA VAL A 246 7.47 13.64 -8.78
C VAL A 246 7.59 12.89 -7.46
N THR A 247 7.91 11.60 -7.53
CA THR A 247 8.23 10.75 -6.37
C THR A 247 9.70 10.36 -6.43
N LEU A 248 10.47 10.73 -5.41
CA LEU A 248 11.92 10.51 -5.31
C LEU A 248 12.27 9.83 -3.97
N PRO A 249 13.41 9.13 -3.87
CA PRO A 249 13.89 8.63 -2.59
C PRO A 249 14.43 9.76 -1.71
N ASP A 250 14.41 9.54 -0.39
CA ASP A 250 14.84 10.53 0.62
C ASP A 250 16.33 10.90 0.52
N VAL A 251 17.15 10.03 -0.08
CA VAL A 251 18.60 10.22 -0.20
C VAL A 251 19.03 10.23 -1.66
N GLY A 252 19.85 11.23 -2.03
CA GLY A 252 20.49 11.31 -3.34
C GLY A 252 19.69 12.03 -4.42
N ALA A 253 18.50 12.55 -4.12
CA ALA A 253 17.67 13.31 -5.05
C ALA A 253 16.96 14.50 -4.38
N ARG A 254 16.62 15.52 -5.17
CA ARG A 254 15.80 16.67 -4.76
C ARG A 254 14.90 17.14 -5.89
N ALA A 255 13.69 17.57 -5.57
CA ALA A 255 12.77 18.18 -6.52
C ALA A 255 12.68 19.71 -6.28
N THR A 256 12.51 20.48 -7.35
CA THR A 256 12.37 21.93 -7.30
C THR A 256 11.34 22.40 -8.31
N GLU A 257 10.32 23.11 -7.83
CA GLU A 257 9.32 23.72 -8.70
C GLU A 257 9.88 24.98 -9.37
N LYS A 258 9.79 25.05 -10.70
CA LYS A 258 10.26 26.21 -11.49
C LYS A 258 9.20 26.67 -12.49
N ASP A 259 9.12 27.98 -12.71
CA ASP A 259 8.24 28.55 -13.73
C ASP A 259 8.78 28.29 -15.17
N ALA A 260 8.02 28.71 -16.18
CA ALA A 260 8.40 28.56 -17.58
C ALA A 260 9.72 29.27 -17.93
N GLU A 261 10.10 30.27 -17.14
CA GLU A 261 11.34 31.04 -17.23
C GLU A 261 12.51 30.41 -16.44
N GLY A 262 12.26 29.33 -15.69
CA GLY A 262 13.26 28.60 -14.91
C GLY A 262 13.60 29.23 -13.56
N ASN A 263 12.79 30.18 -13.08
CA ASN A 263 12.91 30.76 -11.74
C ASN A 263 12.24 29.85 -10.72
N LEU A 264 12.76 29.86 -9.48
CA LEU A 264 12.11 29.24 -8.35
C LEU A 264 10.72 29.86 -8.16
N VAL A 265 9.69 29.01 -8.13
CA VAL A 265 8.33 29.46 -7.83
C VAL A 265 8.22 29.65 -6.31
N HIS A 266 8.67 30.80 -5.80
CA HIS A 266 8.37 31.20 -4.43
C HIS A 266 6.91 31.65 -4.35
N ARG A 267 6.02 30.73 -3.97
CA ARG A 267 4.72 31.10 -3.42
C ARG A 267 4.96 31.60 -1.99
N GLN A 268 4.37 32.72 -1.60
CA GLN A 268 4.33 33.09 -0.19
C GLN A 268 3.52 32.04 0.59
N PRO A 269 3.92 31.68 1.82
CA PRO A 269 3.10 30.84 2.70
C PRO A 269 1.65 31.31 2.69
N ALA A 270 0.76 30.38 2.35
CA ALA A 270 -0.67 30.65 2.26
C ALA A 270 -1.39 29.99 3.43
N GLU A 271 -2.45 30.66 3.88
CA GLU A 271 -3.45 30.04 4.74
C GLU A 271 -4.44 29.25 3.87
N ILE A 272 -4.57 27.96 4.15
CA ILE A 272 -5.43 27.04 3.41
C ILE A 272 -6.46 26.49 4.38
N LEU A 273 -7.73 26.79 4.12
CA LEU A 273 -8.84 26.26 4.91
C LEU A 273 -9.07 24.80 4.55
N TRP A 274 -9.08 23.92 5.55
CA TRP A 274 -9.49 22.53 5.43
C TRP A 274 -10.75 22.30 6.26
N ARG A 275 -11.86 21.92 5.58
CA ARG A 275 -13.15 21.75 6.23
C ARG A 275 -13.35 20.33 6.74
N ALA A 276 -14.04 20.21 7.87
CA ALA A 276 -14.38 18.91 8.44
C ALA A 276 -15.19 18.06 7.44
N GLY A 277 -14.79 16.80 7.24
CA GLY A 277 -15.40 15.87 6.29
C GLY A 277 -14.79 15.87 4.87
N GLU A 278 -13.89 16.81 4.54
CA GLU A 278 -13.10 16.74 3.30
C GLU A 278 -11.90 15.80 3.50
N PRO A 279 -11.65 14.82 2.61
CA PRO A 279 -10.50 13.94 2.77
C PRO A 279 -9.19 14.70 2.54
N PHE A 280 -8.16 14.41 3.33
CA PHE A 280 -6.87 15.09 3.20
C PHE A 280 -6.24 14.94 1.80
N SER A 281 -6.60 13.90 1.04
CA SER A 281 -6.17 13.70 -0.36
C SER A 281 -6.64 14.80 -1.32
N GLU A 282 -7.68 15.56 -0.96
CA GLU A 282 -8.16 16.71 -1.72
C GLU A 282 -7.40 18.00 -1.38
N VAL A 283 -6.96 18.16 -0.12
CA VAL A 283 -6.23 19.34 0.35
C VAL A 283 -4.73 19.21 0.17
N SER A 284 -4.15 18.03 0.42
CA SER A 284 -2.72 17.75 0.34
C SER A 284 -2.03 18.14 -0.98
N PRO A 285 -2.64 18.04 -2.18
CA PRO A 285 -2.01 18.51 -3.41
C PRO A 285 -1.91 20.05 -3.51
N LEU A 286 -2.65 20.77 -2.66
CA LEU A 286 -2.69 22.24 -2.60
C LEU A 286 -1.67 22.83 -1.60
N LEU A 287 -1.22 21.99 -0.66
CA LEU A 287 -0.28 22.38 0.41
C LEU A 287 1.14 22.49 -0.16
N LYS A 288 1.81 23.59 0.16
CA LYS A 288 3.24 23.77 -0.02
C LYS A 288 3.92 23.92 1.34
N GLN A 289 5.20 23.65 1.36
CA GLN A 289 6.04 23.87 2.53
C GLN A 289 5.86 25.27 3.15
N GLY A 290 5.69 25.30 4.47
CA GLY A 290 5.46 26.52 5.24
C GLY A 290 4.03 27.07 5.16
N ASP A 291 3.14 26.48 4.35
CA ASP A 291 1.72 26.85 4.36
C ASP A 291 1.11 26.57 5.75
N THR A 292 0.09 27.33 6.12
CA THR A 292 -0.67 27.13 7.36
C THR A 292 -2.04 26.57 7.01
N VAL A 293 -2.33 25.38 7.51
CA VAL A 293 -3.64 24.73 7.37
C VAL A 293 -4.53 25.23 8.50
N LEU A 294 -5.59 25.95 8.13
CA LEU A 294 -6.65 26.39 9.04
C LEU A 294 -7.71 25.29 9.09
N LEU A 295 -7.89 24.69 10.26
CA LEU A 295 -8.90 23.66 10.51
C LEU A 295 -10.13 24.32 11.12
N GLU A 296 -11.31 23.99 10.60
CA GLU A 296 -12.58 24.33 11.25
C GLU A 296 -12.83 23.42 12.46
N ALA A 297 -13.89 23.69 13.22
CA ALA A 297 -14.33 22.77 14.27
C ALA A 297 -14.79 21.45 13.62
N GLY A 298 -14.30 20.32 14.13
CA GLY A 298 -14.57 18.98 13.61
C GLY A 298 -13.40 18.01 13.79
N GLU A 299 -13.58 16.80 13.26
CA GLU A 299 -12.60 15.72 13.34
C GLU A 299 -11.87 15.53 12.00
N TYR A 300 -10.57 15.29 12.08
CA TYR A 300 -9.65 15.15 10.96
C TYR A 300 -8.75 13.94 11.14
N ASP A 301 -8.47 13.21 10.06
CA ASP A 301 -7.51 12.09 10.03
C ASP A 301 -6.36 12.43 9.08
N LEU A 302 -5.14 12.54 9.62
CA LEU A 302 -3.91 12.77 8.87
C LEU A 302 -3.05 11.50 8.70
N GLY A 303 -3.31 10.47 9.49
CA GLY A 303 -2.50 9.25 9.54
C GLY A 303 -1.04 9.47 9.96
N LEU A 304 -0.14 8.61 9.46
CA LEU A 304 1.32 8.67 9.66
C LEU A 304 1.99 9.45 8.54
N ARG A 305 2.48 10.67 8.80
CA ARG A 305 3.18 11.47 7.77
C ARG A 305 4.21 12.44 8.37
N PRO A 306 5.32 12.70 7.64
CA PRO A 306 6.17 13.86 7.90
C PRO A 306 5.43 15.13 7.49
N LEU A 307 5.44 16.15 8.35
CA LEU A 307 4.82 17.43 8.07
C LEU A 307 5.85 18.51 7.76
N GLU A 308 5.61 19.24 6.67
CA GLU A 308 6.36 20.43 6.27
C GLU A 308 5.50 21.72 6.36
N THR A 309 4.39 21.66 7.10
CA THR A 309 3.34 22.69 7.14
C THR A 309 2.86 22.94 8.57
N HIS A 310 2.33 24.14 8.82
CA HIS A 310 1.76 24.53 10.11
C HIS A 310 0.28 24.19 10.17
N PHE A 311 -0.25 23.91 11.36
CA PHE A 311 -1.67 23.63 11.57
C PHE A 311 -2.23 24.52 12.68
N ARG A 312 -3.42 25.04 12.43
CA ARG A 312 -4.15 25.87 13.38
C ARG A 312 -5.62 25.48 13.41
N GLY A 313 -6.08 25.02 14.57
CA GLY A 313 -7.48 24.70 14.80
C GLY A 313 -8.31 25.89 15.26
N ALA A 314 -9.60 25.62 15.46
CA ALA A 314 -10.56 26.57 16.03
C ALA A 314 -10.47 26.64 17.56
N GLY A 315 -9.91 25.62 18.21
CA GLY A 315 -9.70 25.51 19.65
C GLY A 315 -9.46 24.07 20.10
N ALA A 316 -8.74 23.89 21.21
CA ALA A 316 -8.61 22.59 21.87
C ALA A 316 -10.01 22.09 22.32
N GLY A 317 -10.41 20.90 21.86
CA GLY A 317 -11.75 20.32 22.06
C GLY A 317 -12.78 20.67 20.97
N GLU A 318 -12.52 21.67 20.12
CA GLU A 318 -13.34 21.98 18.94
C GLU A 318 -12.80 21.34 17.66
N THR A 319 -11.47 21.30 17.53
CA THR A 319 -10.77 20.67 16.41
C THR A 319 -10.00 19.46 16.93
N ILE A 320 -10.36 18.26 16.47
CA ILE A 320 -9.71 17.00 16.85
C ILE A 320 -8.97 16.45 15.63
N VAL A 321 -7.68 16.20 15.77
CA VAL A 321 -6.83 15.67 14.71
C VAL A 321 -6.27 14.34 15.16
N GLU A 322 -6.67 13.24 14.51
CA GLU A 322 -6.06 11.93 14.70
C GLU A 322 -4.84 11.80 13.78
N ALA A 323 -3.64 11.67 14.38
CA ALA A 323 -2.40 11.64 13.61
C ALA A 323 -1.20 11.06 14.39
N SER A 324 -0.18 10.66 13.64
CA SER A 324 1.19 10.49 14.13
C SER A 324 2.13 11.33 13.28
N LEU A 325 2.62 12.43 13.87
CA LEU A 325 3.33 13.48 13.16
C LEU A 325 4.84 13.36 13.37
N THR A 326 5.60 13.29 12.28
CA THR A 326 7.06 13.24 12.32
C THR A 326 7.70 14.50 11.74
N SER A 327 8.86 14.88 12.28
CA SER A 327 9.65 16.00 11.75
C SER A 327 10.32 15.63 10.42
N ALA A 328 10.11 16.42 9.36
CA ALA A 328 10.93 16.35 8.15
C ALA A 328 12.31 17.01 8.36
N GLN A 329 13.35 16.54 7.67
CA GLN A 329 14.73 17.01 7.89
C GLN A 329 14.88 18.52 7.66
N GLY A 330 15.22 19.28 8.71
CA GLY A 330 15.55 20.70 8.61
C GLY A 330 14.36 21.64 8.46
N TRP A 331 13.16 21.21 8.87
CA TRP A 331 11.94 22.01 8.77
C TRP A 331 11.27 22.22 10.12
N ASP A 332 10.91 23.47 10.36
CA ASP A 332 10.18 23.88 11.55
C ASP A 332 8.67 23.70 11.33
N MET A 333 7.97 23.26 12.36
CA MET A 333 6.51 23.08 12.31
C MET A 333 5.84 23.65 13.55
N SER A 334 4.60 24.08 13.39
CA SER A 334 3.78 24.51 14.53
C SER A 334 2.36 23.96 14.46
N LEU A 335 1.87 23.57 15.63
CA LEU A 335 0.48 23.16 15.87
C LEU A 335 -0.11 24.10 16.91
N SER A 336 -1.29 24.65 16.63
CA SER A 336 -1.95 25.58 17.54
C SER A 336 -3.46 25.37 17.61
N ASP A 337 -4.03 25.67 18.78
CA ASP A 337 -5.48 25.75 19.01
C ASP A 337 -6.24 24.45 18.59
N LEU A 338 -5.74 23.26 18.95
CA LEU A 338 -6.35 21.97 18.57
C LEU A 338 -6.10 20.85 19.59
N THR A 339 -6.87 19.77 19.48
CA THR A 339 -6.63 18.49 20.16
C THR A 339 -5.97 17.51 19.19
N LEU A 340 -4.80 16.99 19.54
CA LEU A 340 -4.10 15.96 18.79
C LEU A 340 -4.31 14.60 19.46
N ARG A 341 -5.04 13.71 18.80
CA ARG A 341 -5.26 12.35 19.25
C ARG A 341 -4.23 11.43 18.62
N ALA A 342 -3.44 10.76 19.47
CA ALA A 342 -2.47 9.79 19.02
C ALA A 342 -3.20 8.59 18.37
N MET A 343 -2.63 8.06 17.30
CA MET A 343 -3.06 6.77 16.79
C MET A 343 -2.58 5.64 17.70
N SER A 344 -3.34 4.55 17.79
CA SER A 344 -2.96 3.37 18.56
C SER A 344 -1.58 2.86 18.14
N GLU A 345 -0.71 2.54 19.12
CA GLU A 345 0.66 2.08 18.89
C GLU A 345 1.61 3.10 18.20
N HIS A 346 1.29 4.39 18.22
CA HIS A 346 2.16 5.44 17.66
C HIS A 346 2.26 6.67 18.58
N ASN A 347 3.39 7.39 18.51
CA ASN A 347 3.50 8.71 19.14
C ASN A 347 2.56 9.68 18.43
N ALA A 348 1.92 10.61 19.16
CA ALA A 348 1.21 11.72 18.53
C ALA A 348 2.20 12.62 17.78
N ILE A 349 3.37 12.85 18.38
CA ILE A 349 4.46 13.65 17.84
C ILE A 349 5.79 12.91 18.05
N GLN A 350 6.60 12.83 17.00
CA GLN A 350 7.92 12.20 17.02
C GLN A 350 8.97 13.07 16.32
N ILE A 351 10.03 13.44 17.05
CA ILE A 351 11.16 14.22 16.53
C ILE A 351 12.40 13.35 16.56
N GLU A 352 12.91 12.93 15.41
CA GLU A 352 14.14 12.11 15.34
C GLU A 352 15.30 12.81 14.64
N GLN A 353 15.05 14.02 14.11
CA GLN A 353 16.03 14.79 13.35
C GLN A 353 16.11 16.22 13.90
N GLU A 354 17.12 16.99 13.49
CA GLU A 354 17.24 18.39 13.89
C GLU A 354 16.12 19.23 13.25
N ALA A 355 15.10 19.55 14.05
CA ALA A 355 13.95 20.38 13.69
C ALA A 355 13.45 21.18 14.92
N GLU A 356 12.79 22.31 14.70
CA GLU A 356 12.09 23.06 15.75
C GLU A 356 10.58 22.86 15.64
N ILE A 357 9.97 22.27 16.67
CA ILE A 357 8.52 22.08 16.75
C ILE A 357 7.96 22.97 17.84
N ALA A 358 6.91 23.72 17.52
CA ALA A 358 6.18 24.56 18.47
C ALA A 358 4.72 24.09 18.62
N LEU A 359 4.31 23.82 19.85
CA LEU A 359 2.94 23.52 20.24
C LEU A 359 2.39 24.68 21.09
N GLU A 360 1.26 25.25 20.70
CA GLU A 360 0.63 26.36 21.43
C GLU A 360 -0.87 26.09 21.63
N ASN A 361 -1.32 26.04 22.89
CA ASN A 361 -2.71 25.71 23.24
C ASN A 361 -3.16 24.36 22.63
N VAL A 362 -2.28 23.35 22.66
CA VAL A 362 -2.56 22.01 22.13
C VAL A 362 -2.83 21.05 23.27
N ALA A 363 -3.94 20.31 23.18
CA ALA A 363 -4.19 19.15 24.02
C ALA A 363 -3.74 17.88 23.28
N VAL A 364 -2.94 17.04 23.91
CA VAL A 364 -2.49 15.76 23.36
C VAL A 364 -3.21 14.63 24.09
N GLU A 365 -4.03 13.87 23.36
CA GLU A 365 -4.73 12.68 23.83
C GLU A 365 -3.96 11.43 23.37
N ALA A 366 -3.09 10.88 24.23
CA ALA A 366 -2.28 9.70 23.96
C ALA A 366 -2.82 8.46 24.69
N GLU A 367 -4.14 8.26 24.69
CA GLU A 367 -4.76 7.03 25.18
C GLU A 367 -4.57 5.91 24.13
N GLY A 368 -3.97 4.78 24.52
CA GLY A 368 -3.66 3.68 23.59
C GLY A 368 -2.24 3.70 23.00
N THR A 369 -1.34 4.55 23.52
CA THR A 369 0.10 4.54 23.21
C THR A 369 0.91 3.77 24.24
N GLU A 370 0.38 2.73 24.88
CA GLU A 370 1.01 2.06 26.05
C GLU A 370 2.49 1.67 25.85
N THR A 371 2.92 1.42 24.60
CA THR A 371 4.31 1.09 24.24
C THR A 371 5.18 2.30 23.83
N TYR A 372 4.60 3.50 23.66
CA TYR A 372 5.24 4.67 23.08
C TYR A 372 4.91 5.98 23.83
N PRO A 373 5.85 6.91 23.98
CA PRO A 373 5.54 8.22 24.56
C PRO A 373 4.45 8.96 23.76
N GLY A 374 3.52 9.64 24.42
CA GLY A 374 2.55 10.49 23.72
C GLY A 374 3.24 11.54 22.83
N VAL A 375 4.31 12.15 23.35
CA VAL A 375 5.21 13.05 22.62
C VAL A 375 6.66 12.57 22.81
N TYR A 376 7.38 12.33 21.72
CA TYR A 376 8.77 11.89 21.73
C TYR A 376 9.68 12.88 21.00
N ALA A 377 10.71 13.35 21.69
CA ALA A 377 11.77 14.21 21.15
C ALA A 377 13.13 13.52 21.28
N GLY A 378 13.54 12.80 20.24
CA GLY A 378 14.86 12.16 20.13
C GLY A 378 15.92 13.02 19.44
N ALA A 379 15.60 14.22 18.97
CA ALA A 379 16.54 15.24 18.50
C ALA A 379 15.83 16.61 18.42
N GLY A 380 16.57 17.68 18.10
CA GLY A 380 15.98 18.99 17.81
C GLY A 380 15.48 19.76 19.04
N VAL A 381 14.56 20.71 18.80
CA VAL A 381 13.95 21.59 19.81
C VAL A 381 12.44 21.40 19.80
N LEU A 382 11.86 21.08 20.95
CA LEU A 382 10.41 21.02 21.16
C LEU A 382 10.01 22.12 22.13
N THR A 383 9.16 23.04 21.69
CA THR A 383 8.59 24.10 22.51
C THR A 383 7.09 23.83 22.73
N MET A 384 6.64 23.80 23.97
CA MET A 384 5.24 23.55 24.35
C MET A 384 4.74 24.69 25.24
N THR A 385 3.75 25.45 24.77
CA THR A 385 3.18 26.60 25.49
C THR A 385 1.70 26.35 25.77
N ASN A 386 1.29 26.41 27.05
CA ASN A 386 -0.09 26.18 27.49
C ASN A 386 -0.69 24.88 26.93
N CYS A 387 0.11 23.82 26.89
CA CYS A 387 -0.34 22.51 26.40
C CYS A 387 -0.78 21.61 27.56
N ASP A 388 -1.59 20.61 27.26
CA ASP A 388 -1.95 19.54 28.19
C ASP A 388 -1.69 18.19 27.52
N VAL A 389 -0.93 17.31 28.18
CA VAL A 389 -0.57 15.99 27.65
C VAL A 389 -1.15 14.90 28.54
N HIS A 390 -2.19 14.25 28.03
CA HIS A 390 -2.87 13.13 28.66
C HIS A 390 -2.41 11.80 28.06
N CYS A 391 -2.08 10.84 28.91
CA CYS A 391 -1.77 9.47 28.54
C CYS A 391 -2.34 8.48 29.56
N ALA A 392 -2.34 7.19 29.22
CA ALA A 392 -2.72 6.11 30.13
C ALA A 392 -1.84 6.08 31.40
N SER A 393 -2.29 5.39 32.44
CA SER A 393 -1.65 5.43 33.77
C SER A 393 -0.21 4.89 33.84
N ASP A 394 0.16 4.03 32.92
CA ASP A 394 1.45 3.37 32.80
C ASP A 394 2.27 3.86 31.59
N ALA A 395 1.69 4.72 30.74
CA ALA A 395 2.32 5.25 29.54
C ALA A 395 3.14 6.52 29.83
N THR A 396 4.24 6.69 29.11
CA THR A 396 5.02 7.93 29.15
C THR A 396 4.29 9.05 28.40
N GLY A 397 4.09 10.20 29.04
CA GLY A 397 3.43 11.36 28.41
C GLY A 397 4.38 12.05 27.42
N VAL A 398 5.48 12.58 27.94
CA VAL A 398 6.52 13.28 27.16
C VAL A 398 7.87 12.66 27.44
N CYS A 399 8.63 12.37 26.38
CA CYS A 399 9.97 11.80 26.48
C CYS A 399 10.96 12.58 25.60
N ALA A 400 12.08 13.01 26.19
CA ALA A 400 13.18 13.66 25.48
C ALA A 400 14.47 12.86 25.62
N THR A 401 15.14 12.55 24.51
CA THR A 401 16.35 11.71 24.47
C THR A 401 17.42 12.26 23.53
N ASN A 402 18.60 11.62 23.52
CA ASN A 402 19.71 11.83 22.57
C ASN A 402 20.14 13.30 22.37
N GLY A 403 20.11 14.12 23.43
CA GLY A 403 20.53 15.52 23.37
C GLY A 403 19.46 16.50 22.88
N ALA A 404 18.21 16.07 22.72
CA ALA A 404 17.09 16.96 22.40
C ALA A 404 16.86 18.05 23.46
N SER A 405 16.32 19.20 23.05
CA SER A 405 15.97 20.32 23.91
C SER A 405 14.46 20.48 24.01
N LEU A 406 13.89 20.23 25.19
CA LEU A 406 12.48 20.46 25.51
C LEU A 406 12.33 21.78 26.29
N VAL A 407 11.42 22.64 25.85
CA VAL A 407 11.04 23.89 26.54
C VAL A 407 9.53 23.86 26.77
N ALA A 408 9.10 23.82 28.02
CA ALA A 408 7.69 23.75 28.37
C ALA A 408 7.29 24.95 29.25
N VAL A 409 6.34 25.77 28.78
CA VAL A 409 5.85 26.97 29.45
C VAL A 409 4.37 26.82 29.75
N GLY A 410 4.00 26.83 31.05
CA GLY A 410 2.60 26.69 31.47
C GLY A 410 1.94 25.38 31.00
N THR A 411 2.73 24.34 30.77
CA THR A 411 2.29 23.07 30.19
C THR A 411 2.15 22.01 31.28
N TYR A 412 1.07 21.23 31.24
CA TYR A 412 0.84 20.10 32.14
C TYR A 412 1.08 18.78 31.40
N MET A 413 1.85 17.88 32.01
CA MET A 413 2.20 16.58 31.42
C MET A 413 2.01 15.50 32.46
N ARG A 414 1.33 14.40 32.12
CA ARG A 414 1.16 13.32 33.10
C ARG A 414 2.49 12.74 33.57
N ASP A 415 3.39 12.48 32.64
CA ASP A 415 4.71 11.90 32.90
C ASP A 415 5.76 12.53 31.98
N LEU A 416 6.92 12.87 32.53
CA LEU A 416 8.06 13.46 31.84
C LEU A 416 9.31 12.59 32.07
N VAL A 417 9.88 12.09 30.98
CA VAL A 417 11.14 11.33 30.99
C VAL A 417 12.20 12.06 30.15
N VAL A 418 13.37 12.32 30.73
CA VAL A 418 14.50 12.95 30.04
C VAL A 418 15.73 12.05 30.16
N ALA A 419 16.26 11.60 29.03
CA ALA A 419 17.33 10.62 28.99
C ALA A 419 18.46 10.95 28.01
N THR A 420 19.56 10.21 28.10
CA THR A 420 20.62 10.16 27.07
C THR A 420 21.15 11.55 26.68
N GLY A 421 21.41 12.40 27.68
CA GLY A 421 21.97 13.75 27.49
C GLY A 421 21.00 14.83 27.02
N ALA A 422 19.69 14.55 26.90
CA ALA A 422 18.67 15.55 26.59
C ALA A 422 18.46 16.54 27.75
N ARG A 423 17.86 17.69 27.46
CA ARG A 423 17.56 18.74 28.44
C ARG A 423 16.12 19.23 28.36
N ALA A 424 15.40 19.23 29.48
CA ALA A 424 14.10 19.87 29.63
C ALA A 424 14.20 21.13 30.50
N THR A 425 13.66 22.23 29.99
CA THR A 425 13.50 23.50 30.72
C THR A 425 12.01 23.75 30.93
N LEU A 426 11.59 23.81 32.20
CA LEU A 426 10.20 24.01 32.59
C LEU A 426 10.00 25.43 33.14
N THR A 427 8.90 26.09 32.78
CA THR A 427 8.53 27.43 33.26
C THR A 427 7.05 27.46 33.59
N GLY A 428 6.71 27.17 34.85
CA GLY A 428 5.32 26.97 35.27
C GLY A 428 4.73 25.65 34.75
N GLY A 429 3.47 25.38 35.07
CA GLY A 429 2.82 24.10 34.74
C GLY A 429 3.19 22.99 35.72
N GLY A 430 3.20 21.74 35.26
CA GLY A 430 3.31 20.61 36.18
C GLY A 430 3.46 19.23 35.57
N ALA A 431 3.82 18.26 36.41
CA ALA A 431 3.80 16.84 36.04
C ALA A 431 3.50 15.88 37.19
N GLY A 432 2.93 14.72 36.88
CA GLY A 432 2.66 13.67 37.88
C GLY A 432 3.90 12.82 38.21
N ARG A 433 4.77 12.61 37.22
CA ARG A 433 6.10 12.01 37.37
C ARG A 433 7.14 12.78 36.56
N ILE A 434 8.32 12.99 37.15
CA ILE A 434 9.49 13.58 36.49
C ILE A 434 10.66 12.62 36.70
N CYS A 435 11.24 12.13 35.61
CA CYS A 435 12.37 11.20 35.62
C CYS A 435 13.52 11.68 34.74
N ALA A 436 14.74 11.72 35.27
CA ALA A 436 15.96 12.05 34.55
C ALA A 436 16.97 10.89 34.60
N MET A 437 17.35 10.30 33.47
CA MET A 437 18.25 9.15 33.45
C MET A 437 19.37 9.26 32.41
N SER A 438 20.41 8.45 32.56
CA SER A 438 21.50 8.31 31.57
C SER A 438 22.07 9.66 31.08
N GLY A 439 22.27 10.61 31.99
CA GLY A 439 22.79 11.96 31.70
C GLY A 439 21.77 13.03 31.28
N GLY A 440 20.46 12.75 31.29
CA GLY A 440 19.41 13.73 31.03
C GLY A 440 19.30 14.81 32.12
N GLU A 441 18.87 16.02 31.75
CA GLU A 441 18.78 17.17 32.67
C GLU A 441 17.38 17.81 32.65
N VAL A 442 16.76 17.99 33.82
CA VAL A 442 15.50 18.74 34.01
C VAL A 442 15.80 19.98 34.86
N VAL A 443 15.43 21.18 34.38
CA VAL A 443 15.69 22.44 35.07
C VAL A 443 14.45 23.34 35.11
N SER A 444 14.20 23.98 36.25
CA SER A 444 13.21 25.06 36.39
C SER A 444 13.69 26.14 37.35
N ASP A 445 13.49 27.42 36.98
CA ASP A 445 13.60 28.61 37.84
C ASP A 445 12.22 29.14 38.29
N SER A 446 11.17 28.40 37.98
CA SER A 446 9.78 28.74 38.27
C SER A 446 9.13 27.66 39.12
N VAL A 447 7.96 27.98 39.68
CA VAL A 447 7.15 27.01 40.43
C VAL A 447 6.68 25.90 39.49
N ILE A 448 6.99 24.65 39.83
CA ILE A 448 6.46 23.46 39.16
C ILE A 448 5.47 22.79 40.11
N THR A 449 4.26 22.54 39.64
CA THR A 449 3.23 21.86 40.44
C THR A 449 3.20 20.37 40.10
N MET A 450 3.41 19.51 41.07
CA MET A 450 3.13 18.08 40.93
C MET A 450 1.68 17.82 41.31
N THR A 451 0.90 17.26 40.40
CA THR A 451 -0.54 17.00 40.58
C THR A 451 -0.86 15.60 40.06
N GLY A 452 -1.85 14.91 40.64
CA GLY A 452 -2.19 13.55 40.26
C GLY A 452 -3.69 13.28 40.28
N PRO A 453 -4.35 13.08 39.13
CA PRO A 453 -5.74 12.61 39.14
C PRO A 453 -5.87 11.10 39.40
N LEU A 454 -4.82 10.27 39.21
CA LEU A 454 -4.94 8.79 39.24
C LEU A 454 -3.70 7.97 39.70
N ASN A 455 -2.56 8.58 40.09
CA ASN A 455 -1.42 7.84 40.65
C ASN A 455 -1.52 7.73 42.19
N PRO A 456 -1.23 6.58 42.82
CA PRO A 456 -1.21 6.47 44.27
C PRO A 456 -0.06 7.26 44.91
N THR A 457 0.96 7.63 44.13
CA THR A 457 2.13 8.40 44.56
C THR A 457 2.64 9.29 43.42
N LEU A 458 3.07 10.52 43.75
CA LEU A 458 3.84 11.40 42.88
C LEU A 458 5.30 10.96 42.88
N THR A 459 6.02 11.11 41.76
CA THR A 459 7.39 10.57 41.67
C THR A 459 8.38 11.56 41.06
N LEU A 460 9.50 11.75 41.75
CA LEU A 460 10.67 12.51 41.30
C LEU A 460 11.89 11.60 41.28
N GLU A 461 12.44 11.33 40.10
CA GLU A 461 13.46 10.29 39.94
C GLU A 461 14.68 10.76 39.14
N ALA A 462 15.87 10.33 39.57
CA ALA A 462 17.09 10.50 38.79
C ALA A 462 18.02 9.27 38.87
N ARG A 463 18.50 8.77 37.71
CA ARG A 463 19.40 7.60 37.64
C ARG A 463 20.58 7.82 36.69
N GLU A 464 21.66 7.07 36.86
CA GLU A 464 22.75 6.93 35.88
C GLU A 464 23.29 8.27 35.34
N GLY A 465 23.61 9.21 36.23
CA GLY A 465 24.12 10.53 35.86
C GLY A 465 23.06 11.56 35.43
N GLY A 466 21.76 11.21 35.51
CA GLY A 466 20.67 12.17 35.33
C GLY A 466 20.65 13.27 36.40
N SER A 467 20.06 14.42 36.08
CA SER A 467 19.97 15.57 36.98
C SER A 467 18.60 16.24 36.94
N VAL A 468 17.99 16.46 38.11
CA VAL A 468 16.80 17.29 38.29
C VAL A 468 17.14 18.49 39.17
N ARG A 469 16.88 19.71 38.70
CA ARG A 469 17.13 20.96 39.43
C ARG A 469 15.93 21.90 39.38
N LEU A 470 15.22 22.06 40.49
CA LEU A 470 14.01 22.88 40.57
C LEU A 470 14.18 23.95 41.64
N GLU A 471 13.86 25.21 41.33
CA GLU A 471 13.88 26.29 42.33
C GLU A 471 12.75 26.14 43.35
N ARG A 472 11.52 25.85 42.88
CA ARG A 472 10.38 25.62 43.75
C ARG A 472 9.45 24.53 43.21
N LEU A 473 9.05 23.63 44.08
CA LEU A 473 8.11 22.55 43.80
C LEU A 473 6.87 22.70 44.69
N GLU A 474 5.69 22.73 44.10
CA GLU A 474 4.41 22.66 44.82
C GLU A 474 3.85 21.24 44.66
N VAL A 475 3.53 20.58 45.77
CA VAL A 475 2.88 19.26 45.76
C VAL A 475 1.39 19.50 45.99
N ALA A 476 0.58 19.29 44.95
CA ALA A 476 -0.86 19.42 45.07
C ALA A 476 -1.49 18.12 45.59
N ASP A 477 -2.52 18.29 46.42
CA ASP A 477 -3.30 17.22 47.05
C ASP A 477 -2.52 16.41 48.13
N ASP A 478 -3.24 15.71 49.03
CA ASP A 478 -2.67 14.87 50.09
C ASP A 478 -2.06 13.54 49.53
N VAL A 479 -1.31 13.63 48.42
CA VAL A 479 -0.74 12.48 47.70
C VAL A 479 0.71 12.28 48.13
N PRO A 480 1.13 11.06 48.53
CA PRO A 480 2.53 10.79 48.87
C PRO A 480 3.46 11.08 47.70
N ILE A 481 4.65 11.61 47.98
CA ILE A 481 5.69 11.84 46.97
C ILE A 481 6.92 10.97 47.25
N GLU A 482 7.36 10.24 46.23
CA GLU A 482 8.55 9.40 46.26
C GLU A 482 9.67 10.06 45.47
N VAL A 483 10.80 10.30 46.13
CA VAL A 483 12.01 10.89 45.56
C VAL A 483 13.10 9.82 45.54
N PHE A 484 13.57 9.43 44.36
CA PHE A 484 14.57 8.37 44.21
C PHE A 484 15.78 8.84 43.41
N ALA A 485 16.99 8.61 43.93
CA ALA A 485 18.22 8.87 43.18
C ALA A 485 19.27 7.76 43.30
N SER A 486 19.86 7.38 42.16
CA SER A 486 20.97 6.41 42.09
C SER A 486 22.06 6.89 41.11
N ALA A 487 23.28 7.11 41.59
CA ALA A 487 24.39 7.70 40.84
C ALA A 487 23.99 8.99 40.06
N ALA A 488 23.16 9.85 40.65
CA ALA A 488 22.47 10.96 39.99
C ALA A 488 22.27 12.17 40.95
N THR A 489 21.72 13.29 40.45
CA THR A 489 21.49 14.51 41.24
C THR A 489 20.04 14.95 41.24
N ILE A 490 19.43 15.15 42.41
CA ILE A 490 18.11 15.80 42.56
C ILE A 490 18.25 16.96 43.52
N HIS A 491 18.09 18.20 43.04
CA HIS A 491 18.15 19.41 43.86
C HIS A 491 16.86 20.19 43.70
N VAL A 492 16.03 20.21 44.74
CA VAL A 492 14.83 21.04 44.83
C VAL A 492 15.03 22.02 45.98
N ALA A 493 15.12 23.32 45.67
CA ALA A 493 15.54 24.33 46.66
C ALA A 493 14.44 24.67 47.67
N ASP A 494 13.20 24.78 47.22
CA ASP A 494 12.02 25.03 48.05
C ASP A 494 10.90 24.03 47.69
N VAL A 495 10.29 23.42 48.70
CA VAL A 495 9.19 22.46 48.55
C VAL A 495 8.01 22.95 49.39
N ASP A 496 6.91 23.22 48.71
CA ASP A 496 5.64 23.64 49.30
C ASP A 496 4.68 22.44 49.24
N ALA A 497 4.56 21.76 50.38
CA ALA A 497 3.71 20.59 50.58
C ALA A 497 3.00 20.74 51.94
N ASP A 498 1.85 20.09 52.13
CA ASP A 498 1.14 20.11 53.42
C ASP A 498 2.04 19.56 54.55
N ASP A 499 1.84 20.04 55.78
CA ASP A 499 2.59 19.64 56.98
C ASP A 499 2.49 18.11 57.24
N ASP A 500 1.44 17.46 56.74
CA ASP A 500 1.17 16.02 56.85
C ASP A 500 1.56 15.21 55.59
N ALA A 501 2.23 15.80 54.58
CA ALA A 501 2.59 15.13 53.34
C ALA A 501 3.57 13.94 53.56
N ASP A 502 3.25 12.77 53.00
CA ASP A 502 4.11 11.57 53.05
C ASP A 502 5.22 11.66 51.98
N VAL A 503 6.35 12.27 52.36
CA VAL A 503 7.55 12.41 51.52
C VAL A 503 8.54 11.28 51.82
N ARG A 504 8.86 10.47 50.80
CA ARG A 504 9.82 9.37 50.92
C ARG A 504 11.03 9.63 50.04
N ILE A 505 12.20 9.83 50.65
CA ILE A 505 13.45 10.09 49.94
C ILE A 505 14.39 8.90 50.07
N THR A 506 14.69 8.26 48.94
CA THR A 506 15.60 7.12 48.82
C THR A 506 16.82 7.52 47.98
N SER A 507 18.02 7.31 48.53
CA SER A 507 19.29 7.64 47.87
C SER A 507 20.26 6.46 47.94
N GLU A 508 20.78 6.04 46.80
CA GLU A 508 21.78 4.97 46.67
C GLU A 508 23.23 5.52 46.56
N GLU A 509 24.23 4.64 46.39
CA GLU A 509 25.64 5.05 46.33
C GLU A 509 25.93 6.06 45.20
N ASN A 510 26.64 7.14 45.54
CA ASN A 510 27.03 8.25 44.65
C ASN A 510 25.87 9.11 44.11
N ALA A 511 24.70 9.10 44.75
CA ALA A 511 23.65 10.09 44.50
C ALA A 511 23.80 11.34 45.39
N ASP A 512 23.38 12.51 44.88
CA ASP A 512 23.35 13.80 45.58
C ASP A 512 21.91 14.34 45.57
N VAL A 513 21.24 14.29 46.73
CA VAL A 513 19.83 14.64 46.87
C VAL A 513 19.65 15.77 47.89
N VAL A 514 19.03 16.86 47.43
CA VAL A 514 18.55 17.99 48.24
C VAL A 514 17.08 18.19 47.90
N PHE A 515 16.19 18.13 48.89
CA PHE A 515 14.75 18.25 48.69
C PHE A 515 14.12 19.12 49.78
N GLY A 516 14.17 20.44 49.61
CA GLY A 516 13.73 21.42 50.62
C GLY A 516 14.45 21.24 51.96
N GLU A 517 13.70 21.25 53.07
CA GLU A 517 14.21 20.97 54.42
C GLU A 517 14.22 19.46 54.80
N TRP A 518 13.83 18.56 53.88
CA TRP A 518 13.67 17.13 54.15
C TRP A 518 14.99 16.36 53.99
N GLU A 519 15.32 15.51 54.98
CA GLU A 519 16.55 14.69 54.97
C GLU A 519 16.33 13.29 54.37
N ALA A 520 17.29 12.80 53.58
CA ALA A 520 17.25 11.45 53.00
C ALA A 520 17.39 10.34 54.06
N VAL A 521 16.60 9.27 53.95
CA VAL A 521 16.71 8.10 54.83
C VAL A 521 17.67 7.07 54.20
N HIS A 522 18.84 6.88 54.78
CA HIS A 522 19.77 5.82 54.36
C HIS A 522 19.38 4.48 55.01
N GLU A 523 18.56 3.67 54.34
CA GLU A 523 18.33 2.28 54.77
C GLU A 523 19.46 1.35 54.27
N ASN A 524 20.37 1.00 55.19
CA ASN A 524 21.33 -0.09 54.99
C ASN A 524 20.60 -1.44 55.00
N VAL A 525 20.14 -1.90 53.85
CA VAL A 525 19.62 -3.27 53.70
C VAL A 525 20.77 -4.22 53.38
N GLN A 526 21.04 -5.16 54.29
CA GLN A 526 22.01 -6.22 54.08
C GLN A 526 21.53 -7.23 53.03
N VAL A 527 22.37 -7.41 52.02
CA VAL A 527 22.25 -8.41 50.94
C VAL A 527 22.38 -9.85 51.48
N PRO A 528 21.47 -10.77 51.13
CA PRO A 528 21.83 -12.14 50.80
C PRO A 528 21.99 -12.27 49.28
N ALA A 529 23.11 -12.86 48.87
CA ALA A 529 23.61 -12.90 47.50
C ALA A 529 22.58 -13.37 46.44
N GLY A 530 22.51 -12.60 45.35
CA GLY A 530 21.81 -12.92 44.09
C GLY A 530 21.35 -11.64 43.42
N ALA A 531 22.09 -11.17 42.42
CA ALA A 531 21.80 -9.95 41.68
C ALA A 531 20.59 -10.14 40.75
N ASP A 532 19.72 -9.13 40.66
CA ASP A 532 18.77 -8.98 39.55
C ASP A 532 18.80 -7.54 39.01
N ASP A 533 18.90 -7.47 37.68
CA ASP A 533 18.83 -6.31 36.77
C ASP A 533 17.38 -5.75 36.73
N GLU A 534 17.18 -4.43 36.84
CA GLU A 534 15.88 -3.81 36.51
C GLU A 534 16.03 -2.78 35.39
N HIS A 535 15.80 -3.24 34.14
CA HIS A 535 14.91 -2.66 33.13
C HIS A 535 15.01 -3.53 31.86
N VAL A 536 14.26 -4.63 31.85
CA VAL A 536 14.04 -5.52 30.71
C VAL A 536 12.56 -5.43 30.38
N THR A 537 12.19 -5.09 29.14
CA THR A 537 10.78 -5.12 28.69
C THR A 537 10.20 -6.51 28.97
N HIS A 538 9.17 -6.54 29.83
CA HIS A 538 8.65 -7.78 30.33
C HIS A 538 7.51 -8.26 29.43
N GLY A 539 7.81 -9.20 28.52
CA GLY A 539 6.78 -9.89 27.73
C GLY A 539 5.52 -10.25 28.52
N GLU A 540 4.37 -10.23 27.83
CA GLU A 540 3.03 -10.35 28.42
C GLU A 540 2.83 -11.77 29.01
N GLN A 541 2.63 -11.84 30.32
CA GLN A 541 2.22 -13.08 30.97
C GLN A 541 0.74 -13.31 30.70
N LEU A 542 0.41 -14.35 29.93
CA LEU A 542 -0.97 -14.65 29.61
C LEU A 542 -1.74 -15.10 30.87
N PRO A 543 -2.93 -14.56 31.17
CA PRO A 543 -3.69 -14.91 32.37
C PRO A 543 -4.00 -16.40 32.43
N VAL A 544 -3.76 -17.01 33.60
CA VAL A 544 -3.99 -18.45 33.86
C VAL A 544 -5.27 -18.62 34.68
N GLU A 545 -6.42 -18.70 34.00
CA GLU A 545 -7.63 -19.26 34.61
C GLU A 545 -7.54 -20.79 34.55
N ARG A 546 -7.17 -21.42 35.67
CA ARG A 546 -7.04 -22.88 35.74
C ARG A 546 -8.35 -23.57 35.33
N VAL A 547 -8.33 -24.29 34.23
CA VAL A 547 -9.45 -25.12 33.80
C VAL A 547 -9.35 -26.51 34.46
N GLU A 548 -10.46 -27.03 35.01
CA GLU A 548 -10.48 -28.36 35.66
C GLU A 548 -10.12 -29.52 34.72
N ASP A 549 -10.40 -29.38 33.41
CA ASP A 549 -10.02 -30.35 32.38
C ASP A 549 -9.65 -29.60 31.08
N PRO A 550 -8.35 -29.33 30.86
CA PRO A 550 -7.86 -28.60 29.69
C PRO A 550 -8.16 -29.29 28.36
N LEU A 551 -8.16 -30.63 28.32
CA LEU A 551 -8.48 -31.39 27.11
C LEU A 551 -9.96 -31.29 26.76
N ALA A 552 -10.84 -31.33 27.76
CA ALA A 552 -12.27 -31.08 27.55
C ALA A 552 -12.54 -29.64 27.10
N ALA A 553 -11.78 -28.66 27.61
CA ALA A 553 -11.86 -27.27 27.16
C ALA A 553 -11.44 -27.11 25.69
N ILE A 554 -10.36 -27.78 25.27
CA ILE A 554 -9.94 -27.83 23.86
C ILE A 554 -11.05 -28.44 23.00
N ASP A 555 -11.69 -29.52 23.46
CA ASP A 555 -12.75 -30.19 22.71
C ASP A 555 -13.99 -29.32 22.51
N ARG A 556 -14.28 -28.41 23.45
CA ARG A 556 -15.37 -27.43 23.36
C ARG A 556 -15.12 -26.31 22.34
N LEU A 557 -13.89 -26.03 21.95
CA LEU A 557 -13.60 -25.00 20.93
C LEU A 557 -14.31 -25.34 19.62
N THR A 558 -14.84 -24.35 18.90
CA THR A 558 -15.48 -24.57 17.60
C THR A 558 -14.42 -24.91 16.54
N GLY A 559 -14.70 -25.91 15.69
CA GLY A 559 -13.79 -26.34 14.62
C GLY A 559 -12.46 -26.95 15.10
N LEU A 560 -11.36 -26.59 14.44
CA LEU A 560 -9.96 -26.94 14.78
C LEU A 560 -9.66 -28.45 14.90
N THR A 561 -10.36 -29.29 14.13
CA THR A 561 -10.28 -30.75 14.23
C THR A 561 -8.84 -31.29 14.16
N SER A 562 -8.05 -30.83 13.18
CA SER A 562 -6.66 -31.24 12.98
C SER A 562 -5.76 -30.86 14.17
N VAL A 563 -5.90 -29.63 14.67
CA VAL A 563 -5.16 -29.10 15.83
C VAL A 563 -5.50 -29.91 17.09
N LYS A 564 -6.78 -30.19 17.35
CA LYS A 564 -7.23 -30.98 18.51
C LYS A 564 -6.61 -32.38 18.52
N GLU A 565 -6.54 -33.04 17.37
CA GLU A 565 -5.90 -34.36 17.25
C GLU A 565 -4.39 -34.31 17.55
N GLN A 566 -3.69 -33.29 17.05
CA GLN A 566 -2.26 -33.11 17.30
C GLN A 566 -1.97 -32.83 18.78
N ILE A 567 -2.76 -31.99 19.46
CA ILE A 567 -2.60 -31.72 20.88
C ILE A 567 -2.77 -33.00 21.71
N ARG A 568 -3.79 -33.81 21.41
CA ARG A 568 -3.97 -35.10 22.08
C ARG A 568 -2.76 -36.01 21.90
N SER A 569 -2.16 -36.01 20.71
CA SER A 569 -0.92 -36.76 20.45
C SER A 569 0.24 -36.25 21.32
N PHE A 570 0.40 -34.93 21.44
CA PHE A 570 1.40 -34.27 22.28
C PHE A 570 1.24 -34.64 23.77
N VAL A 571 0.03 -34.51 24.31
CA VAL A 571 -0.25 -34.80 25.73
C VAL A 571 -0.03 -36.29 26.05
N ARG A 572 -0.42 -37.20 25.14
CA ARG A 572 -0.15 -38.64 25.31
C ARG A 572 1.35 -38.93 25.33
N LYS A 573 2.12 -38.30 24.46
CA LYS A 573 3.59 -38.45 24.38
C LYS A 573 4.26 -37.92 25.65
N ALA A 574 3.82 -36.76 26.14
CA ALA A 574 4.23 -36.20 27.43
C ALA A 574 4.01 -37.17 28.59
N LYS A 575 2.78 -37.68 28.74
CA LYS A 575 2.43 -38.67 29.79
C LYS A 575 3.27 -39.95 29.69
N PHE A 576 3.52 -40.43 28.47
CA PHE A 576 4.35 -41.62 28.24
C PHE A 576 5.82 -41.38 28.65
N ASN A 577 6.38 -40.22 28.31
CA ASN A 577 7.73 -39.85 28.72
C ASN A 577 7.84 -39.72 30.24
N GLN A 578 6.82 -39.16 30.91
CA GLN A 578 6.80 -39.06 32.37
C GLN A 578 6.80 -40.46 33.02
N LEU A 579 6.00 -41.41 32.50
CA LEU A 579 6.01 -42.80 32.97
C LEU A 579 7.38 -43.49 32.81
N LEU A 580 8.14 -43.16 31.76
CA LEU A 580 9.50 -43.68 31.59
C LEU A 580 10.48 -43.05 32.60
N LYS A 581 10.38 -41.74 32.86
CA LYS A 581 11.17 -41.04 33.89
C LYS A 581 10.93 -41.65 35.28
N ASP A 582 9.68 -41.89 35.64
CA ASP A 582 9.30 -42.49 36.93
C ASP A 582 9.84 -43.93 37.10
N GLN A 583 10.08 -44.63 35.98
CA GLN A 583 10.67 -45.97 35.94
C GLN A 583 12.21 -45.96 35.85
N GLY A 584 12.85 -44.79 35.84
CA GLY A 584 14.29 -44.65 35.64
C GLY A 584 14.78 -45.13 34.27
N ARG A 585 13.89 -45.14 33.26
CA ARG A 585 14.18 -45.60 31.90
C ARG A 585 14.53 -44.41 31.01
N PRO A 586 15.41 -44.59 30.01
CA PRO A 586 15.73 -43.52 29.07
C PRO A 586 14.46 -43.11 28.32
N VAL A 587 14.15 -41.82 28.38
CA VAL A 587 13.12 -41.18 27.56
C VAL A 587 13.63 -40.95 26.15
N ASN A 588 12.70 -40.90 25.19
CA ASN A 588 13.02 -40.44 23.84
C ASN A 588 12.84 -38.92 23.80
N ASP A 589 13.96 -38.21 23.79
CA ASP A 589 14.09 -36.76 23.91
C ASP A 589 13.72 -36.05 22.59
N ALA A 590 12.45 -36.11 22.23
CA ALA A 590 11.94 -35.42 21.05
C ALA A 590 11.39 -34.06 21.47
N ALA A 591 12.12 -33.00 21.10
CA ALA A 591 11.77 -31.60 21.29
C ALA A 591 10.28 -31.31 21.02
N MET A 592 9.62 -30.64 21.96
CA MET A 592 8.19 -30.27 21.88
C MET A 592 7.98 -28.89 21.23
N HIS A 593 9.05 -28.21 20.83
CA HIS A 593 8.98 -26.92 20.16
C HIS A 593 8.17 -27.02 18.86
N SER A 594 7.33 -26.01 18.61
CA SER A 594 6.28 -26.10 17.60
C SER A 594 6.13 -24.80 16.79
N MET A 595 5.58 -24.92 15.59
CA MET A 595 5.11 -23.79 14.77
C MET A 595 3.59 -23.79 14.70
N PHE A 596 2.97 -22.62 14.91
CA PHE A 596 1.52 -22.41 14.78
C PHE A 596 1.25 -21.54 13.55
N LEU A 597 0.65 -22.14 12.52
CA LEU A 597 0.49 -21.55 11.18
C LEU A 597 -0.98 -21.31 10.86
N GLY A 598 -1.36 -20.07 10.52
CA GLY A 598 -2.72 -19.76 10.04
C GLY A 598 -3.07 -18.28 10.11
N ASN A 599 -4.20 -17.88 9.51
CA ASN A 599 -4.68 -16.50 9.46
C ASN A 599 -5.04 -15.93 10.85
N PRO A 600 -5.24 -14.61 11.00
CA PRO A 600 -5.57 -13.98 12.27
C PRO A 600 -6.95 -14.45 12.74
N GLY A 601 -7.14 -14.51 14.05
CA GLY A 601 -8.44 -14.89 14.62
C GLY A 601 -8.80 -16.37 14.53
N THR A 602 -7.89 -17.26 14.13
CA THR A 602 -8.12 -18.73 14.08
C THR A 602 -7.91 -19.47 15.41
N GLY A 603 -7.56 -18.77 16.49
CA GLY A 603 -7.49 -19.33 17.85
C GLY A 603 -6.11 -19.81 18.35
N LYS A 604 -5.01 -19.44 17.68
CA LYS A 604 -3.62 -19.81 18.05
C LYS A 604 -3.28 -19.57 19.53
N THR A 605 -3.49 -18.36 20.03
CA THR A 605 -3.17 -17.98 21.42
C THR A 605 -4.04 -18.71 22.45
N THR A 606 -5.33 -18.89 22.14
CA THR A 606 -6.25 -19.67 22.99
C THR A 606 -5.81 -21.11 23.12
N VAL A 607 -5.39 -21.72 22.02
CA VAL A 607 -4.87 -23.09 22.00
C VAL A 607 -3.54 -23.20 22.76
N ALA A 608 -2.65 -22.21 22.66
CA ALA A 608 -1.38 -22.22 23.39
C ALA A 608 -1.57 -22.24 24.92
N LYS A 609 -2.53 -21.45 25.44
CA LYS A 609 -2.91 -21.45 26.86
C LYS A 609 -3.35 -22.84 27.34
N LEU A 610 -4.33 -23.43 26.64
CA LEU A 610 -4.87 -24.75 26.99
C LEU A 610 -3.83 -25.87 26.84
N LEU A 611 -2.92 -25.75 25.87
CA LEU A 611 -1.81 -26.68 25.70
C LEU A 611 -0.83 -26.61 26.89
N GLY A 612 -0.54 -25.41 27.41
CA GLY A 612 0.28 -25.21 28.61
C GLY A 612 -0.29 -25.94 29.82
N GLU A 613 -1.59 -25.77 30.09
CA GLU A 613 -2.27 -26.48 31.18
C GLU A 613 -2.22 -28.00 30.99
N ALA A 614 -2.54 -28.48 29.78
CA ALA A 614 -2.56 -29.91 29.49
C ALA A 614 -1.16 -30.56 29.60
N LEU A 615 -0.09 -29.84 29.26
CA LEU A 615 1.29 -30.30 29.39
C LEU A 615 1.78 -30.23 30.84
N PHE A 616 1.36 -29.23 31.61
CA PHE A 616 1.64 -29.14 33.04
C PHE A 616 1.02 -30.31 33.80
N GLU A 617 -0.27 -30.62 33.55
CA GLU A 617 -0.94 -31.79 34.13
C GLU A 617 -0.30 -33.13 33.70
N ALA A 618 0.27 -33.17 32.49
CA ALA A 618 1.01 -34.33 32.00
C ALA A 618 2.42 -34.45 32.60
N GLY A 619 2.88 -33.46 33.37
CA GLY A 619 4.23 -33.40 33.95
C GLY A 619 5.34 -33.07 32.95
N ALA A 620 5.01 -32.59 31.75
CA ALA A 620 6.00 -32.24 30.72
C ALA A 620 6.63 -30.86 30.90
N ILE A 621 5.93 -29.94 31.57
CA ILE A 621 6.44 -28.62 31.94
C ILE A 621 6.14 -28.37 33.43
N ARG A 622 6.91 -27.50 34.08
CA ARG A 622 6.84 -27.27 35.54
C ARG A 622 5.79 -26.27 35.96
N ARG A 623 5.26 -25.48 35.02
CA ARG A 623 4.19 -24.50 35.23
C ARG A 623 3.35 -24.36 33.95
N PRO A 624 2.04 -24.07 34.08
CA PRO A 624 1.14 -23.95 32.93
C PRO A 624 1.30 -22.61 32.17
N ASP A 625 2.12 -21.72 32.72
CA ASP A 625 2.38 -20.35 32.26
C ASP A 625 2.82 -20.26 30.80
N VAL A 626 2.22 -19.30 30.09
CA VAL A 626 2.62 -18.93 28.73
C VAL A 626 3.09 -17.48 28.73
N LEU A 627 4.37 -17.27 28.45
CA LEU A 627 4.96 -15.95 28.24
C LEU A 627 4.85 -15.61 26.75
N ARG A 628 4.04 -14.61 26.41
CA ARG A 628 3.91 -14.14 25.03
C ARG A 628 4.91 -13.01 24.77
N VAL A 629 5.60 -13.09 23.64
CA VAL A 629 6.60 -12.10 23.22
C VAL A 629 6.50 -11.82 21.73
N GLY A 630 6.91 -10.61 21.34
CA GLY A 630 7.13 -10.20 19.95
C GLY A 630 8.59 -9.82 19.69
N ARG A 631 8.85 -9.20 18.53
CA ARG A 631 10.20 -8.75 18.15
C ARG A 631 10.81 -7.80 19.19
N ARG A 632 10.03 -6.83 19.67
CA ARG A 632 10.48 -5.77 20.62
C ARG A 632 11.00 -6.36 21.94
N ASP A 633 10.53 -7.53 22.34
CA ASP A 633 10.96 -8.21 23.57
C ASP A 633 12.26 -9.01 23.40
N LEU A 634 12.67 -9.29 22.16
CA LEU A 634 13.74 -10.22 21.84
C LEU A 634 14.97 -9.53 21.22
N VAL A 635 14.75 -8.44 20.47
CA VAL A 635 15.80 -7.77 19.70
C VAL A 635 16.09 -6.39 20.28
N SER A 636 17.38 -6.09 20.50
CA SER A 636 17.87 -4.78 20.93
C SER A 636 18.65 -4.09 19.82
N ASP A 637 18.66 -2.76 19.80
CA ASP A 637 19.37 -1.95 18.80
C ASP A 637 20.90 -1.86 19.04
N ASN A 638 21.40 -2.45 20.14
CA ASN A 638 22.81 -2.47 20.50
C ASN A 638 23.49 -3.82 20.16
N LEU A 639 24.72 -3.77 19.66
CA LEU A 639 25.54 -4.95 19.34
C LEU A 639 25.81 -5.80 20.60
N GLY A 640 25.35 -7.05 20.62
CA GLY A 640 25.43 -7.94 21.80
C GLY A 640 24.29 -7.80 22.80
N GLY A 641 23.40 -6.81 22.62
CA GLY A 641 22.24 -6.58 23.49
C GLY A 641 21.11 -7.59 23.27
N SER A 642 20.91 -8.03 22.02
CA SER A 642 19.85 -8.98 21.66
C SER A 642 20.01 -10.35 22.32
N ALA A 643 21.24 -10.87 22.42
CA ALA A 643 21.51 -12.11 23.13
C ALA A 643 21.19 -12.01 24.64
N LYS A 644 21.54 -10.88 25.27
CA LYS A 644 21.26 -10.65 26.70
C LYS A 644 19.75 -10.53 26.96
N LEU A 645 19.06 -9.73 26.14
CA LEU A 645 17.62 -9.51 26.24
C LEU A 645 16.83 -10.81 26.02
N THR A 646 17.13 -11.50 24.92
CA THR A 646 16.54 -12.81 24.59
C THR A 646 16.82 -13.84 25.69
N GLY A 647 18.05 -13.90 26.22
CA GLY A 647 18.41 -14.79 27.32
C GLY A 647 17.57 -14.55 28.58
N GLY A 648 17.33 -13.28 28.95
CA GLY A 648 16.47 -12.93 30.07
C GLY A 648 15.02 -13.38 29.88
N VAL A 649 14.47 -13.20 28.68
CA VAL A 649 13.13 -13.70 28.33
C VAL A 649 13.04 -15.23 28.40
N LEU A 650 14.06 -15.93 27.91
CA LEU A 650 14.11 -17.40 27.93
C LEU A 650 14.16 -17.97 29.34
N GLU A 651 14.99 -17.40 30.23
CA GLU A 651 15.01 -17.79 31.64
C GLU A 651 13.69 -17.46 32.34
N ARG A 652 13.07 -16.32 32.03
CA ARG A 652 11.73 -15.99 32.54
C ARG A 652 10.67 -16.96 32.06
N ALA A 653 10.75 -17.48 30.84
CA ALA A 653 9.80 -18.44 30.27
C ALA A 653 10.04 -19.89 30.75
N ARG A 654 11.22 -20.18 31.27
CA ARG A 654 11.65 -21.50 31.72
C ARG A 654 10.65 -22.19 32.64
N GLY A 655 10.50 -23.49 32.46
CA GLY A 655 9.49 -24.30 33.13
C GLY A 655 8.10 -24.22 32.50
N GLY A 656 7.85 -23.31 31.54
CA GLY A 656 6.55 -23.09 30.89
C GLY A 656 6.64 -23.04 29.36
N ILE A 657 5.77 -22.24 28.73
CA ILE A 657 5.75 -22.01 27.27
C ILE A 657 6.22 -20.59 26.95
N LEU A 658 7.19 -20.44 26.05
CA LEU A 658 7.49 -19.18 25.36
C LEU A 658 6.72 -19.15 24.03
N PHE A 659 5.80 -18.21 23.88
CA PHE A 659 5.00 -18.02 22.67
C PHE A 659 5.47 -16.77 21.93
N ILE A 660 6.15 -16.96 20.81
CA ILE A 660 6.66 -15.89 19.95
C ILE A 660 5.61 -15.61 18.88
N ASP A 661 4.89 -14.50 19.05
CA ASP A 661 3.82 -14.09 18.13
C ASP A 661 4.39 -13.31 16.94
N GLU A 662 3.73 -13.46 15.79
CA GLU A 662 4.19 -12.93 14.48
C GLU A 662 5.70 -13.12 14.25
N ALA A 663 6.19 -14.33 14.52
CA ALA A 663 7.61 -14.65 14.58
C ALA A 663 8.39 -14.36 13.28
N TYR A 664 7.72 -14.26 12.14
CA TYR A 664 8.35 -13.84 10.88
C TYR A 664 8.86 -12.39 10.93
N ASP A 665 8.38 -11.54 11.84
CA ASP A 665 8.87 -10.16 12.04
C ASP A 665 10.29 -10.11 12.60
N LEU A 666 10.81 -11.23 13.13
CA LEU A 666 12.23 -11.35 13.44
C LEU A 666 13.08 -11.23 12.16
N TYR A 667 12.58 -11.69 11.01
CA TYR A 667 13.30 -11.59 9.74
C TYR A 667 13.10 -10.23 9.06
N GLN A 668 14.19 -9.51 8.79
CA GLN A 668 14.20 -8.27 8.01
C GLN A 668 15.26 -8.31 6.92
N ARG A 669 14.96 -7.78 5.73
CA ARG A 669 15.90 -7.75 4.60
C ARG A 669 17.11 -6.81 4.82
N ALA A 670 16.98 -5.84 5.74
CA ALA A 670 18.05 -4.97 6.21
C ALA A 670 18.23 -5.15 7.74
N ASN A 671 19.47 -5.05 8.24
CA ASN A 671 19.82 -5.21 9.67
C ASN A 671 19.45 -6.56 10.32
N ASN A 672 19.72 -7.68 9.63
CA ASN A 672 19.39 -9.02 10.13
C ASN A 672 20.32 -9.52 11.25
N GLU A 673 21.47 -8.86 11.50
CA GLU A 673 22.51 -9.33 12.42
C GLU A 673 22.00 -9.45 13.87
N PHE A 674 21.18 -8.49 14.34
CA PHE A 674 20.61 -8.51 15.69
C PHE A 674 19.51 -9.56 15.87
N ALA A 675 18.72 -9.81 14.82
CA ALA A 675 17.67 -10.81 14.85
C ALA A 675 18.21 -12.23 14.70
N GLU A 676 19.25 -12.42 13.87
CA GLU A 676 20.00 -13.67 13.80
C GLU A 676 20.63 -14.02 15.14
N GLU A 677 21.14 -13.03 15.87
CA GLU A 677 21.67 -13.20 17.22
C GLU A 677 20.58 -13.69 18.19
N ALA A 678 19.40 -13.05 18.20
CA ALA A 678 18.26 -13.47 19.03
C ALA A 678 17.78 -14.89 18.70
N VAL A 679 17.59 -15.21 17.41
CA VAL A 679 17.14 -16.55 16.98
C VAL A 679 18.19 -17.61 17.34
N THR A 680 19.48 -17.31 17.21
CA THR A 680 20.55 -18.23 17.59
C THR A 680 20.53 -18.50 19.10
N ALA A 681 20.39 -17.45 19.92
CA ALA A 681 20.27 -17.59 21.37
C ALA A 681 19.06 -18.46 21.78
N ILE A 682 17.91 -18.31 21.10
CA ILE A 682 16.73 -19.17 21.32
C ILE A 682 17.05 -20.63 21.01
N LEU A 683 17.68 -20.91 19.87
CA LEU A 683 18.01 -22.30 19.47
C LEU A 683 19.03 -22.95 20.40
N ASP A 684 20.03 -22.21 20.86
CA ASP A 684 21.04 -22.70 21.80
C ASP A 684 20.39 -23.00 23.17
N PHE A 685 19.53 -22.11 23.67
CA PHE A 685 18.79 -22.33 24.91
C PHE A 685 17.83 -23.52 24.82
N MET A 686 17.14 -23.69 23.68
CA MET A 686 16.29 -24.84 23.40
C MET A 686 17.07 -26.16 23.48
N ASP A 687 18.31 -26.20 22.99
CA ASP A 687 19.15 -27.39 23.04
C ASP A 687 19.61 -27.72 24.47
N GLU A 688 19.87 -26.72 25.30
CA GLU A 688 20.30 -26.89 26.70
C GLU A 688 19.14 -27.19 27.67
N ASN A 689 17.91 -26.77 27.34
CA ASN A 689 16.74 -26.81 28.23
C ASN A 689 15.55 -27.60 27.65
N ARG A 690 15.82 -28.65 26.85
CA ARG A 690 14.82 -29.44 26.11
C ARG A 690 13.67 -30.01 26.95
N ASP A 691 13.97 -30.40 28.18
CA ASP A 691 13.02 -31.02 29.12
C ASP A 691 12.27 -29.99 29.97
N ASP A 692 12.48 -28.70 29.72
CA ASP A 692 12.19 -27.65 30.68
C ASP A 692 11.48 -26.43 30.09
N ILE A 693 11.46 -26.25 28.77
CA ILE A 693 10.74 -25.17 28.10
C ILE A 693 10.11 -25.67 26.81
N MET A 694 8.91 -25.18 26.50
CA MET A 694 8.33 -25.30 25.15
C MET A 694 8.40 -23.93 24.47
N VAL A 695 8.84 -23.90 23.22
CA VAL A 695 8.93 -22.66 22.42
C VAL A 695 7.99 -22.82 21.23
N VAL A 696 7.10 -21.85 21.03
CA VAL A 696 6.11 -21.83 19.96
C VAL A 696 6.33 -20.60 19.09
N PHE A 697 6.59 -20.82 17.80
CA PHE A 697 6.68 -19.74 16.79
C PHE A 697 5.34 -19.64 16.04
N ALA A 698 4.66 -18.51 16.12
CA ALA A 698 3.36 -18.30 15.49
C ALA A 698 3.42 -17.29 14.32
N GLY A 699 2.63 -17.52 13.27
CA GLY A 699 2.52 -16.59 12.13
C GLY A 699 1.79 -17.16 10.91
N TYR A 700 1.79 -16.42 9.80
CA TYR A 700 1.15 -16.84 8.53
C TYR A 700 2.00 -17.90 7.81
N GLY A 701 1.33 -18.89 7.20
CA GLY A 701 2.01 -20.06 6.62
C GLY A 701 2.99 -19.73 5.49
N ASP A 702 2.70 -18.71 4.69
CA ASP A 702 3.53 -18.19 3.61
C ASP A 702 4.71 -17.36 4.13
N ARG A 703 4.47 -16.43 5.07
CA ARG A 703 5.51 -15.54 5.65
C ARG A 703 6.50 -16.28 6.57
N MET A 704 6.06 -17.33 7.25
CA MET A 704 6.93 -18.16 8.09
C MET A 704 8.02 -18.90 7.30
N GLN A 705 7.92 -18.97 5.96
CA GLN A 705 9.01 -19.50 5.13
C GLN A 705 10.26 -18.63 5.18
N ASP A 706 10.12 -17.31 5.37
CA ASP A 706 11.25 -16.40 5.43
C ASP A 706 12.04 -16.55 6.74
N LEU A 707 11.37 -16.75 7.87
CA LEU A 707 12.01 -17.09 9.15
C LEU A 707 12.80 -18.42 9.06
N LEU A 708 12.24 -19.43 8.40
CA LEU A 708 12.90 -20.73 8.19
C LEU A 708 14.16 -20.63 7.34
N ARG A 709 14.27 -19.60 6.47
CA ARG A 709 15.47 -19.34 5.65
C ARG A 709 16.59 -18.68 6.44
N MET A 710 16.27 -17.97 7.53
CA MET A 710 17.25 -17.25 8.35
C MET A 710 18.27 -18.19 9.01
N ASN A 711 17.81 -19.29 9.61
CA ASN A 711 18.69 -20.25 10.28
C ASN A 711 18.39 -21.69 9.83
N PRO A 712 19.33 -22.37 9.13
CA PRO A 712 19.17 -23.75 8.67
C PRO A 712 18.92 -24.76 9.79
N GLY A 713 19.25 -24.42 11.04
CA GLY A 713 19.05 -25.27 12.22
C GLY A 713 17.63 -25.21 12.82
N LEU A 714 16.80 -24.26 12.40
CA LEU A 714 15.44 -24.05 12.92
C LEU A 714 14.46 -25.16 12.50
N PRO A 715 14.41 -25.61 11.23
CA PRO A 715 13.53 -26.72 10.81
C PRO A 715 13.77 -28.03 11.57
N SER A 716 15.02 -28.33 11.93
CA SER A 716 15.36 -29.56 12.66
C SER A 716 14.99 -29.52 14.14
N ARG A 717 14.98 -28.33 14.76
CA ARG A 717 14.70 -28.13 16.19
C ARG A 717 13.22 -27.85 16.48
N VAL A 718 12.46 -27.40 15.48
CA VAL A 718 11.02 -27.11 15.56
C VAL A 718 10.23 -27.99 14.56
N PRO A 719 10.21 -29.32 14.73
CA PRO A 719 9.66 -30.24 13.73
C PRO A 719 8.13 -30.29 13.70
N HIS A 720 7.45 -29.78 14.73
CA HIS A 720 6.01 -29.89 14.90
C HIS A 720 5.27 -28.68 14.33
N ARG A 721 4.27 -28.90 13.46
CA ARG A 721 3.52 -27.85 12.76
C ARG A 721 2.01 -28.01 12.95
N PHE A 722 1.40 -27.03 13.58
CA PHE A 722 -0.04 -26.93 13.79
C PHE A 722 -0.63 -25.98 12.75
N HIS A 723 -1.57 -26.47 11.94
CA HIS A 723 -2.26 -25.69 10.92
C HIS A 723 -3.64 -25.28 11.45
N PHE A 724 -3.88 -23.97 11.48
CA PHE A 724 -5.12 -23.35 11.93
C PHE A 724 -5.87 -22.83 10.71
N ASP A 725 -6.81 -23.63 10.21
CA ASP A 725 -7.65 -23.30 9.05
C ASP A 725 -8.68 -22.21 9.39
N ASP A 726 -9.16 -21.50 8.35
CA ASP A 726 -10.23 -20.51 8.49
C ASP A 726 -11.56 -21.17 8.89
N TYR A 727 -12.36 -20.47 9.69
CA TYR A 727 -13.68 -20.95 10.11
C TYR A 727 -14.68 -20.95 8.95
N THR A 728 -15.50 -21.99 8.90
CA THR A 728 -16.69 -22.00 8.04
C THR A 728 -17.72 -20.97 8.51
N PRO A 729 -18.65 -20.51 7.65
CA PRO A 729 -19.68 -19.55 8.06
C PRO A 729 -20.51 -19.97 9.28
N ASP A 730 -20.80 -21.26 9.40
CA ASP A 730 -21.57 -21.79 10.52
C ASP A 730 -20.73 -21.85 11.81
N GLU A 731 -19.43 -22.19 11.70
CA GLU A 731 -18.50 -22.12 12.83
C GLU A 731 -18.26 -20.70 13.30
N ALA A 732 -18.13 -19.74 12.37
CA ALA A 732 -18.00 -18.32 12.67
C ALA A 732 -19.24 -17.79 13.42
N ALA A 733 -20.43 -18.10 12.90
CA ALA A 733 -21.69 -17.76 13.56
C ALA A 733 -21.84 -18.42 14.94
N GLU A 734 -21.38 -19.68 15.10
CA GLU A 734 -21.37 -20.35 16.40
C GLU A 734 -20.45 -19.67 17.41
N ILE A 735 -19.25 -19.26 16.98
CA ILE A 735 -18.31 -18.52 17.83
C ILE A 735 -18.95 -17.22 18.31
N GLY A 736 -19.55 -16.46 17.39
CA GLY A 736 -20.21 -15.20 17.71
C GLY A 736 -21.38 -15.35 18.69
N PHE A 737 -22.22 -16.35 18.47
CA PHE A 737 -23.35 -16.63 19.35
C PHE A 737 -22.88 -16.99 20.77
N ARG A 738 -21.85 -17.86 20.88
CA ARG A 738 -21.29 -18.25 22.19
C ARG A 738 -20.71 -17.08 22.96
N VAL A 739 -20.17 -16.07 22.28
CA VAL A 739 -19.71 -14.83 22.94
C VAL A 739 -20.89 -14.08 23.54
N LEU A 740 -21.97 -13.88 22.78
CA LEU A 740 -23.20 -13.23 23.27
C LEU A 740 -23.81 -13.98 24.46
N GLU A 741 -23.90 -15.31 24.37
CA GLU A 741 -24.42 -16.18 25.43
C GLU A 741 -23.59 -16.10 26.71
N ARG A 742 -22.25 -16.18 26.58
CA ARG A 742 -21.31 -16.06 27.71
C ARG A 742 -21.44 -14.71 28.40
N ASP A 743 -21.60 -13.64 27.63
CA ASP A 743 -21.67 -12.27 28.14
C ASP A 743 -23.08 -11.91 28.67
N GLY A 744 -24.03 -12.86 28.60
CA GLY A 744 -25.36 -12.76 29.20
C GLY A 744 -26.40 -12.04 28.35
N TYR A 745 -26.13 -11.85 27.06
CA TYR A 745 -27.09 -11.27 26.13
C TYR A 745 -28.10 -12.31 25.64
N VAL A 746 -29.33 -11.85 25.42
CA VAL A 746 -30.43 -12.67 24.91
C VAL A 746 -30.65 -12.29 23.45
N VAL A 747 -30.59 -13.29 22.57
CA VAL A 747 -30.72 -13.11 21.12
C VAL A 747 -31.49 -14.30 20.53
N ASP A 748 -32.21 -14.10 19.44
CA ASP A 748 -32.76 -15.22 18.65
C ASP A 748 -31.60 -15.97 17.98
N GLU A 749 -31.20 -17.10 18.57
CA GLU A 749 -30.08 -17.92 18.08
C GLU A 749 -30.26 -18.33 16.62
N ALA A 750 -31.48 -18.70 16.22
CA ALA A 750 -31.73 -19.19 14.87
C ALA A 750 -31.60 -18.07 13.84
N LEU A 751 -32.14 -16.88 14.14
CA LEU A 751 -31.97 -15.71 13.30
C LEU A 751 -30.51 -15.25 13.25
N TYR A 752 -29.87 -15.12 14.41
CA TYR A 752 -28.47 -14.71 14.52
C TYR A 752 -27.58 -15.63 13.68
N ARG A 753 -27.64 -16.95 13.93
CA ARG A 753 -26.79 -17.90 13.19
C ARG A 753 -27.00 -17.84 11.69
N ARG A 754 -28.26 -17.72 11.24
CA ARG A 754 -28.59 -17.61 9.82
C ARG A 754 -28.10 -16.31 9.20
N ALA A 755 -28.36 -15.17 9.86
CA ALA A 755 -27.99 -13.85 9.36
C ALA A 755 -26.47 -13.70 9.29
N ILE A 756 -25.76 -14.10 10.34
CA ILE A 756 -24.29 -13.99 10.42
C ILE A 756 -23.62 -14.99 9.49
N SER A 757 -24.10 -16.24 9.37
CA SER A 757 -23.56 -17.21 8.39
C SER A 757 -23.74 -16.70 6.95
N SER A 758 -24.90 -16.11 6.64
CA SER A 758 -25.16 -15.51 5.33
C SER A 758 -24.25 -14.31 5.06
N TYR A 759 -24.11 -13.41 6.04
CA TYR A 759 -23.33 -12.19 5.88
C TYR A 759 -21.83 -12.48 5.84
N TYR A 760 -21.33 -13.39 6.67
CA TYR A 760 -19.94 -13.86 6.63
C TYR A 760 -19.60 -14.46 5.27
N ARG A 761 -20.51 -15.23 4.66
CA ARG A 761 -20.29 -15.78 3.31
C ARG A 761 -20.05 -14.70 2.25
N GLN A 762 -20.63 -13.52 2.42
CA GLN A 762 -20.54 -12.41 1.47
C GLN A 762 -19.38 -11.47 1.80
N ALA A 763 -19.11 -11.22 3.08
CA ALA A 763 -18.24 -10.14 3.55
C ALA A 763 -17.00 -10.62 4.35
N ASN A 764 -16.70 -11.93 4.38
CA ASN A 764 -15.52 -12.46 5.06
C ASN A 764 -14.22 -11.97 4.40
N ASP A 765 -13.36 -11.36 5.21
CA ASP A 765 -12.06 -10.78 4.85
C ASP A 765 -10.86 -11.66 5.30
N GLY A 766 -11.11 -12.85 5.84
CA GLY A 766 -10.08 -13.76 6.37
C GLY A 766 -9.65 -13.46 7.82
N SER A 767 -10.29 -12.51 8.51
CA SER A 767 -9.97 -12.19 9.92
C SER A 767 -10.68 -13.10 10.94
N ASN A 768 -11.52 -14.04 10.47
CA ASN A 768 -12.11 -15.14 11.24
C ASN A 768 -12.86 -14.67 12.51
N ALA A 769 -12.51 -15.18 13.70
CA ALA A 769 -13.20 -14.79 14.93
C ALA A 769 -13.07 -13.29 15.25
N ARG A 770 -12.10 -12.57 14.67
CA ARG A 770 -12.03 -11.10 14.76
C ARG A 770 -13.17 -10.46 13.99
N TRP A 771 -13.48 -10.93 12.77
CA TRP A 771 -14.63 -10.46 12.00
C TRP A 771 -15.93 -10.56 12.80
N VAL A 772 -16.17 -11.72 13.42
CA VAL A 772 -17.41 -11.97 14.17
C VAL A 772 -17.48 -11.14 15.44
N ARG A 773 -16.33 -10.91 16.10
CA ARG A 773 -16.26 -10.00 17.25
C ARG A 773 -16.62 -8.57 16.84
N ASN A 774 -16.03 -8.06 15.76
CA ASN A 774 -16.32 -6.72 15.25
C ASN A 774 -17.80 -6.58 14.84
N LEU A 775 -18.40 -7.65 14.31
CA LEU A 775 -19.83 -7.66 14.02
C LEU A 775 -20.68 -7.60 15.29
N ASN A 776 -20.33 -8.38 16.32
CA ASN A 776 -21.03 -8.33 17.60
C ASN A 776 -20.88 -6.96 18.28
N GLU A 777 -19.73 -6.30 18.14
CA GLU A 777 -19.53 -4.92 18.61
C GLU A 777 -20.52 -3.96 17.93
N LYS A 778 -20.79 -4.12 16.62
CA LYS A 778 -21.84 -3.36 15.94
C LYS A 778 -23.25 -3.67 16.47
N LEU A 779 -23.53 -4.93 16.82
CA LEU A 779 -24.81 -5.27 17.46
C LEU A 779 -24.94 -4.62 18.84
N PHE A 780 -23.85 -4.54 19.60
CA PHE A 780 -23.84 -3.84 20.88
C PHE A 780 -24.03 -2.33 20.73
N ALA A 781 -23.44 -1.71 19.70
CA ALA A 781 -23.69 -0.31 19.39
C ALA A 781 -25.17 -0.06 19.04
N ALA A 782 -25.77 -0.90 18.18
CA ALA A 782 -27.18 -0.80 17.83
C ALA A 782 -28.11 -0.99 19.05
N LEU A 783 -27.77 -1.94 19.93
CA LEU A 783 -28.47 -2.13 21.21
C LEU A 783 -28.36 -0.89 22.11
N ALA A 784 -27.16 -0.30 22.22
CA ALA A 784 -26.92 0.89 23.03
C ALA A 784 -27.74 2.08 22.51
N ASP A 785 -27.75 2.31 21.20
CA ASP A 785 -28.53 3.38 20.57
C ASP A 785 -30.03 3.24 20.85
N ARG A 786 -30.59 2.02 20.70
CA ARG A 786 -32.00 1.76 21.04
C ARG A 786 -32.27 2.03 22.51
N VAL A 787 -31.45 1.51 23.42
CA VAL A 787 -31.62 1.67 24.86
C VAL A 787 -31.56 3.15 25.26
N VAL A 788 -30.62 3.92 24.71
CA VAL A 788 -30.51 5.37 24.96
C VAL A 788 -31.72 6.12 24.41
N THR A 789 -32.15 5.82 23.20
CA THR A 789 -33.33 6.46 22.58
C THR A 789 -34.60 6.19 23.40
N GLU A 790 -34.85 4.95 23.82
CA GLU A 790 -35.99 4.60 24.67
C GLU A 790 -35.94 5.32 26.04
N LEU A 791 -34.73 5.49 26.60
CA LEU A 791 -34.51 6.24 27.84
C LEU A 791 -34.79 7.75 27.68
N GLU A 792 -34.41 8.35 26.55
CA GLU A 792 -34.65 9.76 26.27
C GLU A 792 -36.14 10.04 26.00
N GLU A 793 -36.82 9.16 25.26
CA GLU A 793 -38.23 9.30 24.93
C GLU A 793 -39.16 9.01 26.12
N SER A 794 -38.75 8.11 27.03
CA SER A 794 -39.57 7.68 28.18
C SER A 794 -38.74 7.41 29.44
N PRO A 795 -38.14 8.45 30.05
CA PRO A 795 -37.25 8.28 31.22
C PRO A 795 -37.92 7.57 32.41
N GLU A 796 -39.23 7.74 32.57
CA GLU A 796 -40.03 7.09 33.61
C GLU A 796 -40.13 5.57 33.46
N ARG A 797 -39.81 5.02 32.28
CA ARG A 797 -39.83 3.58 31.97
C ARG A 797 -38.44 2.95 32.02
N ALA A 798 -37.41 3.65 32.50
CA ALA A 798 -36.03 3.16 32.54
C ALA A 798 -35.87 1.77 33.18
N ALA A 799 -36.67 1.44 34.20
CA ALA A 799 -36.65 0.14 34.86
C ALA A 799 -37.29 -1.01 34.06
N GLU A 800 -38.02 -0.69 32.99
CA GLU A 800 -38.68 -1.66 32.10
C GLU A 800 -37.86 -1.96 30.83
N ILE A 801 -36.81 -1.18 30.56
CA ILE A 801 -35.98 -1.32 29.35
C ILE A 801 -35.00 -2.48 29.53
N ASP A 802 -35.07 -3.47 28.63
CA ASP A 802 -34.16 -4.61 28.64
C ASP A 802 -32.85 -4.25 27.94
N THR A 803 -31.79 -4.12 28.74
CA THR A 803 -30.42 -3.80 28.29
C THR A 803 -29.63 -5.02 27.82
N ARG A 804 -30.22 -6.23 27.86
CA ARG A 804 -29.57 -7.49 27.45
C ARG A 804 -30.20 -8.11 26.21
N ALA A 805 -31.41 -7.70 25.84
CA ALA A 805 -32.11 -8.23 24.68
C ALA A 805 -31.66 -7.56 23.38
N ILE A 806 -30.95 -8.32 22.54
CA ILE A 806 -30.67 -7.95 21.15
C ILE A 806 -31.87 -8.40 20.31
N THR A 807 -32.53 -7.44 19.70
CA THR A 807 -33.75 -7.62 18.92
C THR A 807 -33.43 -8.13 17.50
N ASN A 808 -34.43 -8.75 16.88
CA ASN A 808 -34.32 -9.18 15.49
C ASN A 808 -34.06 -8.02 14.53
N GLU A 809 -34.54 -6.82 14.86
CA GLU A 809 -34.39 -5.62 14.05
C GLU A 809 -32.94 -5.13 14.05
N GLU A 810 -32.25 -5.16 15.19
CA GLU A 810 -30.82 -4.85 15.31
C GLU A 810 -29.94 -5.87 14.57
N ILE A 811 -30.26 -7.18 14.69
CA ILE A 811 -29.56 -8.24 13.95
C ILE A 811 -29.66 -7.98 12.45
N LEU A 812 -30.86 -7.67 11.96
CA LEU A 812 -31.08 -7.37 10.56
C LEU A 812 -30.37 -6.07 10.18
N ALA A 813 -30.50 -4.97 10.93
CA ALA A 813 -29.85 -3.70 10.62
C ALA A 813 -28.33 -3.82 10.44
N VAL A 814 -27.65 -4.55 11.32
CA VAL A 814 -26.19 -4.75 11.27
C VAL A 814 -25.77 -5.72 10.15
N THR A 815 -26.64 -6.64 9.76
CA THR A 815 -26.38 -7.60 8.66
C THR A 815 -26.91 -7.14 7.30
N SER A 816 -27.77 -6.11 7.27
CA SER A 816 -28.42 -5.54 6.09
C SER A 816 -27.75 -4.26 5.57
N SER A 817 -26.69 -3.75 6.20
CA SER A 817 -25.94 -2.56 5.70
C SER A 817 -25.27 -2.77 4.33
N GLY A 818 -25.41 -3.96 3.74
CA GLY A 818 -25.02 -4.26 2.36
C GLY A 818 -26.17 -4.44 1.37
N GLY A 819 -27.44 -4.28 1.76
CA GLY A 819 -28.55 -4.51 0.83
C GLY A 819 -29.87 -3.93 1.33
N HIS A 820 -30.58 -3.27 0.43
CA HIS A 820 -31.88 -2.58 0.62
C HIS A 820 -31.77 -1.07 0.85
N ASP A 821 -31.09 -0.39 -0.08
CA ASP A 821 -31.30 1.04 -0.27
C ASP A 821 -32.17 1.27 -1.51
N GLN A 822 -33.49 1.25 -1.33
CA GLN A 822 -34.44 1.47 -2.41
C GLN A 822 -34.35 2.91 -2.96
N GLU A 823 -33.97 3.88 -2.12
CA GLU A 823 -33.71 5.26 -2.55
C GLU A 823 -32.43 5.34 -3.41
N ALA A 824 -31.37 4.62 -3.05
CA ALA A 824 -30.17 4.52 -3.90
C ALA A 824 -30.48 3.81 -5.22
N VAL A 825 -31.28 2.74 -5.22
CA VAL A 825 -31.69 2.08 -6.48
C VAL A 825 -32.41 3.07 -7.38
N GLU A 826 -33.36 3.85 -6.86
CA GLU A 826 -34.07 4.88 -7.63
C GLU A 826 -33.13 5.99 -8.13
N SER A 827 -32.21 6.46 -7.29
CA SER A 827 -31.19 7.46 -7.64
C SER A 827 -30.26 6.98 -8.76
N ILE A 828 -29.78 5.74 -8.68
CA ILE A 828 -28.90 5.16 -9.70
C ILE A 828 -29.66 4.94 -11.02
N LEU A 829 -30.93 4.55 -10.97
CA LEU A 829 -31.79 4.45 -12.17
C LEU A 829 -32.04 5.83 -12.80
N ALA A 830 -32.15 6.90 -12.00
CA ALA A 830 -32.25 8.26 -12.52
C ALA A 830 -30.97 8.70 -13.25
N GLU A 831 -29.79 8.30 -12.76
CA GLU A 831 -28.52 8.53 -13.47
C GLU A 831 -28.44 7.76 -14.79
N LEU A 832 -28.92 6.51 -14.81
CA LEU A 832 -29.06 5.74 -16.05
C LEU A 832 -29.98 6.47 -17.04
N ASP A 833 -31.07 7.06 -16.57
CA ASP A 833 -32.00 7.84 -17.39
C ASP A 833 -31.40 9.13 -17.95
N ALA A 834 -30.51 9.76 -17.20
CA ALA A 834 -29.78 10.96 -17.63
C ALA A 834 -28.78 10.68 -18.76
N LEU A 835 -28.38 9.42 -18.99
CA LEU A 835 -27.52 9.09 -20.13
C LEU A 835 -28.23 9.38 -21.46
N THR A 836 -27.55 10.01 -22.40
CA THR A 836 -28.09 10.29 -23.73
C THR A 836 -28.37 9.00 -24.49
N GLY A 837 -29.57 8.86 -25.07
CA GLY A 837 -29.92 7.71 -25.92
C GLY A 837 -30.06 6.39 -25.17
N LEU A 838 -29.61 5.29 -25.79
CA LEU A 838 -29.53 3.93 -25.22
C LEU A 838 -30.85 3.35 -24.67
N GLN A 839 -32.01 3.72 -25.21
CA GLN A 839 -33.31 3.30 -24.64
C GLN A 839 -33.43 1.78 -24.44
N ALA A 840 -32.98 0.98 -25.42
CA ALA A 840 -33.00 -0.49 -25.32
C ALA A 840 -32.16 -1.02 -24.14
N VAL A 841 -31.04 -0.37 -23.83
CA VAL A 841 -30.18 -0.75 -22.69
C VAL A 841 -30.83 -0.31 -21.37
N LYS A 842 -31.45 0.86 -21.33
CA LYS A 842 -32.16 1.36 -20.15
C LYS A 842 -33.30 0.43 -19.76
N ASP A 843 -34.11 0.03 -20.73
CA ASP A 843 -35.23 -0.89 -20.51
C ASP A 843 -34.73 -2.26 -20.03
N TRP A 844 -33.66 -2.77 -20.64
CA TRP A 844 -33.04 -4.05 -20.25
C TRP A 844 -32.48 -4.03 -18.82
N VAL A 845 -31.82 -2.95 -18.40
CA VAL A 845 -31.32 -2.84 -17.01
C VAL A 845 -32.48 -2.83 -16.02
N ARG A 846 -33.61 -2.18 -16.34
CA ARG A 846 -34.79 -2.20 -15.45
C ARG A 846 -35.35 -3.60 -15.29
N ASP A 847 -35.51 -4.33 -16.38
CA ASP A 847 -36.00 -5.71 -16.35
C ASP A 847 -35.06 -6.61 -15.54
N LEU A 848 -33.75 -6.44 -15.70
CA LEU A 848 -32.73 -7.15 -14.93
C LEU A 848 -32.84 -6.86 -13.43
N ILE A 849 -33.00 -5.59 -13.05
CA ILE A 849 -33.13 -5.20 -11.63
C ILE A 849 -34.42 -5.76 -11.03
N ALA A 850 -35.53 -5.69 -11.76
CA ALA A 850 -36.80 -6.26 -11.32
C ALA A 850 -36.71 -7.77 -11.09
N GLN A 851 -36.05 -8.49 -12.01
CA GLN A 851 -35.80 -9.92 -11.86
C GLN A 851 -34.90 -10.20 -10.65
N ALA A 852 -33.83 -9.43 -10.49
CA ALA A 852 -32.86 -9.66 -9.42
C ALA A 852 -33.44 -9.38 -8.01
N GLN A 853 -34.38 -8.43 -7.91
CA GLN A 853 -35.19 -8.20 -6.72
C GLN A 853 -36.06 -9.43 -6.38
N VAL A 854 -36.80 -9.96 -7.35
CA VAL A 854 -37.65 -11.16 -7.14
C VAL A 854 -36.82 -12.36 -6.70
N ASP A 855 -35.68 -12.60 -7.35
CA ASP A 855 -34.82 -13.74 -7.04
C ASP A 855 -34.23 -13.63 -5.63
N ARG A 856 -33.88 -12.41 -5.20
CA ARG A 856 -33.44 -12.15 -3.82
C ARG A 856 -34.58 -12.41 -2.83
N ASP A 857 -35.76 -11.84 -3.05
CA ASP A 857 -36.90 -11.96 -2.15
C ASP A 857 -37.31 -13.44 -1.97
N LEU A 858 -37.21 -14.25 -3.05
CA LEU A 858 -37.43 -15.69 -2.96
C LEU A 858 -36.38 -16.40 -2.09
N ARG A 859 -35.11 -16.01 -2.17
CA ARG A 859 -34.02 -16.59 -1.35
C ARG A 859 -34.10 -16.20 0.11
N GLU A 860 -34.66 -15.03 0.42
CA GLU A 860 -34.97 -14.66 1.80
C GLU A 860 -36.02 -15.58 2.41
N ILE A 861 -37.00 -16.04 1.62
CA ILE A 861 -38.04 -16.99 2.04
C ILE A 861 -37.47 -18.41 2.20
N ASP A 862 -36.70 -18.88 1.22
CA ASP A 862 -36.02 -20.18 1.27
C ASP A 862 -34.54 -20.05 0.89
N PRO A 863 -33.63 -20.09 1.88
CA PRO A 863 -32.19 -19.98 1.67
C PRO A 863 -31.58 -21.10 0.81
N HIS A 864 -32.31 -22.21 0.57
CA HIS A 864 -31.86 -23.30 -0.30
C HIS A 864 -32.09 -23.00 -1.78
N ILE A 865 -32.85 -21.96 -2.10
CA ILE A 865 -32.99 -21.51 -3.49
C ILE A 865 -31.62 -21.05 -3.98
N GLU A 866 -31.16 -21.68 -5.05
CA GLU A 866 -29.86 -21.41 -5.63
C GLU A 866 -29.85 -20.04 -6.33
N ARG A 867 -28.76 -19.28 -6.19
CA ARG A 867 -28.63 -18.00 -6.88
C ARG A 867 -28.62 -18.23 -8.40
N PRO A 868 -29.40 -17.45 -9.16
CA PRO A 868 -29.18 -17.33 -10.61
C PRO A 868 -27.77 -16.81 -10.92
N MET A 869 -27.23 -17.23 -12.05
CA MET A 869 -25.98 -16.66 -12.56
C MET A 869 -26.26 -15.32 -13.23
N TYR A 870 -25.70 -14.24 -12.68
CA TYR A 870 -25.87 -12.89 -13.21
C TYR A 870 -24.74 -12.44 -14.14
N HIS A 871 -23.90 -13.35 -14.65
CA HIS A 871 -22.85 -12.97 -15.59
C HIS A 871 -23.44 -12.55 -16.95
N MET A 872 -22.83 -11.54 -17.57
CA MET A 872 -23.42 -10.81 -18.70
C MET A 872 -22.49 -10.68 -19.89
N ILE A 873 -23.08 -10.43 -21.06
CA ILE A 873 -22.36 -10.12 -22.30
C ILE A 873 -22.88 -8.79 -22.86
N PHE A 874 -21.97 -7.83 -23.03
CA PHE A 874 -22.24 -6.51 -23.57
C PHE A 874 -21.66 -6.40 -24.98
N THR A 875 -22.51 -6.41 -26.00
CA THR A 875 -22.08 -6.28 -27.40
C THR A 875 -22.29 -4.87 -27.94
N GLY A 876 -21.50 -4.46 -28.93
CA GLY A 876 -21.71 -3.22 -29.68
C GLY A 876 -20.40 -2.54 -30.07
N ARG A 877 -20.44 -1.50 -30.90
CA ARG A 877 -19.21 -0.81 -31.37
C ARG A 877 -18.53 0.00 -30.25
N PRO A 878 -17.25 0.38 -30.40
CA PRO A 878 -16.55 1.21 -29.43
C PRO A 878 -17.25 2.55 -29.20
N GLY A 879 -17.20 3.03 -27.96
CA GLY A 879 -17.76 4.33 -27.59
C GLY A 879 -19.29 4.35 -27.40
N THR A 880 -19.97 3.20 -27.37
CA THR A 880 -21.43 3.12 -27.11
C THR A 880 -21.82 3.15 -25.63
N GLY A 881 -20.88 3.17 -24.68
CA GLY A 881 -21.17 3.33 -23.24
C GLY A 881 -21.17 2.05 -22.40
N LYS A 882 -20.68 0.92 -22.92
CA LYS A 882 -20.60 -0.39 -22.22
C LYS A 882 -19.99 -0.31 -20.81
N THR A 883 -18.79 0.28 -20.68
CA THR A 883 -18.11 0.42 -19.37
C THR A 883 -18.86 1.34 -18.41
N THR A 884 -19.53 2.37 -18.92
CA THR A 884 -20.36 3.27 -18.10
C THR A 884 -21.54 2.51 -17.50
N VAL A 885 -22.27 1.75 -18.32
CA VAL A 885 -23.42 0.94 -17.85
C VAL A 885 -22.97 -0.19 -16.93
N ALA A 886 -21.79 -0.79 -17.13
CA ALA A 886 -21.25 -1.79 -16.20
C ALA A 886 -21.06 -1.25 -14.78
N LYS A 887 -20.60 0.00 -14.64
CA LYS A 887 -20.48 0.68 -13.33
C LYS A 887 -21.84 0.96 -12.68
N ILE A 888 -22.85 1.29 -13.49
CA ILE A 888 -24.23 1.46 -13.01
C ILE A 888 -24.78 0.13 -12.51
N VAL A 889 -24.63 -0.95 -13.29
CA VAL A 889 -25.09 -2.30 -12.89
C VAL A 889 -24.40 -2.76 -11.60
N ALA A 890 -23.10 -2.52 -11.43
CA ALA A 890 -22.38 -2.86 -10.20
C ALA A 890 -22.96 -2.13 -8.97
N ARG A 891 -23.24 -0.82 -9.09
CA ARG A 891 -23.87 -0.04 -8.03
C ARG A 891 -25.30 -0.50 -7.73
N LEU A 892 -26.09 -0.84 -8.76
CA LEU A 892 -27.43 -1.37 -8.57
C LEU A 892 -27.40 -2.72 -7.84
N PHE A 893 -26.51 -3.63 -8.23
CA PHE A 893 -26.39 -4.93 -7.57
C PHE A 893 -25.89 -4.80 -6.13
N HIS A 894 -25.00 -3.85 -5.86
CA HIS A 894 -24.60 -3.53 -4.49
C HIS A 894 -25.78 -3.00 -3.67
N ALA A 895 -26.50 -2.00 -4.18
CA ALA A 895 -27.67 -1.42 -3.48
C ALA A 895 -28.78 -2.46 -3.20
N LEU A 896 -28.90 -3.49 -4.05
CA LEU A 896 -29.85 -4.60 -3.89
C LEU A 896 -29.40 -5.70 -2.92
N GLY A 897 -28.17 -5.66 -2.40
CA GLY A 897 -27.63 -6.74 -1.55
C GLY A 897 -27.13 -7.96 -2.31
N LEU A 898 -26.88 -7.82 -3.61
CA LEU A 898 -26.43 -8.90 -4.47
C LEU A 898 -24.91 -8.97 -4.61
N LEU A 899 -24.21 -7.87 -4.32
CA LEU A 899 -22.76 -7.79 -4.29
C LEU A 899 -22.29 -6.98 -3.07
N PRO A 900 -21.24 -7.42 -2.36
CA PRO A 900 -20.67 -6.71 -1.20
C PRO A 900 -20.19 -5.29 -1.51
N THR A 901 -19.76 -5.02 -2.74
CA THR A 901 -19.22 -3.73 -3.16
C THR A 901 -19.74 -3.36 -4.55
N SER A 902 -19.74 -2.06 -4.87
CA SER A 902 -20.04 -1.56 -6.21
C SER A 902 -18.81 -1.47 -7.12
N THR A 903 -17.72 -2.14 -6.77
CA THR A 903 -16.44 -2.02 -7.49
C THR A 903 -16.51 -2.68 -8.87
N VAL A 904 -15.82 -2.10 -9.84
CA VAL A 904 -15.67 -2.68 -11.19
C VAL A 904 -14.20 -2.78 -11.54
N LYS A 905 -13.67 -4.00 -11.56
CA LYS A 905 -12.33 -4.28 -12.07
C LYS A 905 -12.38 -4.36 -13.59
N VAL A 906 -11.82 -3.37 -14.26
CA VAL A 906 -11.71 -3.35 -15.72
C VAL A 906 -10.40 -4.00 -16.16
N THR A 907 -10.52 -5.10 -16.91
CA THR A 907 -9.41 -5.84 -17.48
C THR A 907 -9.63 -6.05 -18.98
N ASP A 908 -8.61 -6.54 -19.65
CA ASP A 908 -8.62 -6.88 -21.08
C ASP A 908 -7.71 -8.10 -21.28
N ARG A 909 -7.65 -8.60 -22.51
CA ARG A 909 -6.77 -9.72 -22.85
C ARG A 909 -5.30 -9.48 -22.45
N ALA A 910 -4.78 -8.26 -22.57
CA ALA A 910 -3.36 -7.98 -22.32
C ALA A 910 -3.00 -8.09 -20.83
N LYS A 911 -3.96 -7.86 -19.94
CA LYS A 911 -3.80 -8.02 -18.49
C LYS A 911 -4.05 -9.46 -18.01
N LEU A 912 -4.94 -10.21 -18.68
CA LEU A 912 -5.28 -11.59 -18.31
C LEU A 912 -4.29 -12.62 -18.85
N VAL A 913 -3.81 -12.43 -20.08
CA VAL A 913 -2.94 -13.41 -20.76
C VAL A 913 -1.48 -13.01 -20.57
N GLY A 914 -0.75 -13.83 -19.82
CA GLY A 914 0.69 -13.66 -19.59
C GLY A 914 1.56 -14.19 -20.73
N GLN A 915 2.84 -13.85 -20.71
CA GLN A 915 3.80 -14.25 -21.75
C GLN A 915 4.56 -15.54 -21.41
N PHE A 916 4.56 -15.98 -20.14
CA PHE A 916 5.18 -17.22 -19.69
C PHE A 916 4.13 -18.26 -19.24
N ILE A 917 4.55 -19.53 -19.18
CA ILE A 917 3.68 -20.66 -18.78
C ILE A 917 3.34 -20.49 -17.28
N GLY A 918 2.05 -20.56 -16.94
CA GLY A 918 1.53 -20.37 -15.58
C GLY A 918 1.15 -18.91 -15.24
N ASP A 919 1.69 -17.92 -15.97
CA ASP A 919 1.34 -16.52 -15.76
C ASP A 919 -0.11 -16.22 -16.08
N THR A 920 -0.68 -16.86 -17.09
CA THR A 920 -2.07 -16.62 -17.51
C THR A 920 -3.05 -17.08 -16.43
N GLU A 921 -2.79 -18.23 -15.81
CA GLU A 921 -3.60 -18.72 -14.68
C GLU A 921 -3.46 -17.78 -13.48
N SER A 922 -2.22 -17.38 -13.15
CA SER A 922 -1.93 -16.44 -12.05
C SER A 922 -2.57 -15.06 -12.25
N ASN A 923 -2.43 -14.47 -13.45
CA ASN A 923 -3.00 -13.18 -13.80
C ASN A 923 -4.52 -13.21 -13.84
N THR A 924 -5.10 -14.27 -14.40
CA THR A 924 -6.56 -14.44 -14.43
C THR A 924 -7.09 -14.64 -13.02
N THR A 925 -6.45 -15.47 -12.20
CA THR A 925 -6.80 -15.69 -10.79
C THR A 925 -6.74 -14.39 -10.00
N ARG A 926 -5.62 -13.66 -10.08
CA ARG A 926 -5.47 -12.36 -9.44
C ARG A 926 -6.53 -11.35 -9.89
N ALA A 927 -6.83 -11.27 -11.19
CA ALA A 927 -7.85 -10.36 -11.70
C ALA A 927 -9.25 -10.72 -11.19
N ILE A 928 -9.53 -12.01 -10.99
CA ILE A 928 -10.77 -12.49 -10.36
C ILE A 928 -10.76 -12.13 -8.87
N ASP A 929 -9.67 -12.42 -8.14
CA ASP A 929 -9.55 -12.18 -6.70
C ASP A 929 -9.68 -10.69 -6.37
N GLU A 930 -9.08 -9.81 -7.17
CA GLU A 930 -9.23 -8.36 -7.06
C GLU A 930 -10.66 -7.86 -7.38
N ALA A 931 -11.48 -8.67 -8.07
CA ALA A 931 -12.86 -8.37 -8.41
C ALA A 931 -13.88 -9.06 -7.49
N ILE A 932 -13.44 -9.92 -6.57
CA ILE A 932 -14.30 -10.59 -5.60
C ILE A 932 -15.00 -9.53 -4.76
N GLY A 933 -16.31 -9.73 -4.56
CA GLY A 933 -17.19 -8.77 -3.90
C GLY A 933 -17.78 -7.73 -4.86
N GLY A 934 -17.41 -7.74 -6.14
CA GLY A 934 -17.84 -6.75 -7.13
C GLY A 934 -18.00 -7.32 -8.54
N VAL A 935 -17.69 -6.49 -9.55
CA VAL A 935 -17.82 -6.83 -10.98
C VAL A 935 -16.45 -6.94 -11.66
N LEU A 936 -16.21 -8.05 -12.36
CA LEU A 936 -15.09 -8.22 -13.28
C LEU A 936 -15.55 -7.86 -14.70
N PHE A 937 -15.07 -6.75 -15.25
CA PHE A 937 -15.38 -6.31 -16.62
C PHE A 937 -14.20 -6.62 -17.55
N ILE A 938 -14.39 -7.52 -18.51
CA ILE A 938 -13.38 -7.90 -19.51
C ILE A 938 -13.72 -7.21 -20.84
N ASP A 939 -12.97 -6.17 -21.19
CA ASP A 939 -13.14 -5.45 -22.45
C ASP A 939 -12.48 -6.18 -23.63
N GLU A 940 -13.11 -6.09 -24.79
CA GLU A 940 -12.76 -6.84 -26.01
C GLU A 940 -12.52 -8.34 -25.76
N ALA A 941 -13.41 -8.97 -24.97
CA ALA A 941 -13.27 -10.34 -24.49
C ALA A 941 -13.16 -11.39 -25.59
N TYR A 942 -13.78 -11.16 -26.77
CA TYR A 942 -13.63 -12.04 -27.94
C TYR A 942 -12.17 -12.27 -28.32
N GLN A 943 -11.28 -11.33 -27.98
CA GLN A 943 -9.86 -11.50 -28.26
C GLN A 943 -9.25 -12.68 -27.51
N LEU A 944 -9.82 -13.13 -26.38
CA LEU A 944 -9.35 -14.31 -25.64
C LEU A 944 -9.52 -15.61 -26.42
N TYR A 945 -10.39 -15.63 -27.43
CA TYR A 945 -10.59 -16.77 -28.30
C TYR A 945 -10.05 -16.49 -29.71
N ARG A 946 -9.13 -17.35 -30.16
CA ARG A 946 -8.56 -17.28 -31.51
C ARG A 946 -8.52 -18.69 -32.12
N PRO A 947 -9.47 -19.07 -32.99
CA PRO A 947 -9.56 -20.42 -33.54
C PRO A 947 -8.31 -20.80 -34.36
N ASP A 948 -7.67 -19.81 -34.99
CA ASP A 948 -6.48 -20.00 -35.83
C ASP A 948 -5.19 -20.23 -35.04
N SER A 949 -5.22 -20.19 -33.71
CA SER A 949 -4.03 -20.29 -32.86
C SER A 949 -4.22 -21.26 -31.68
N PRO A 950 -4.14 -22.60 -31.91
CA PRO A 950 -4.34 -23.62 -30.87
C PRO A 950 -3.28 -23.62 -29.74
N ARG A 951 -2.22 -22.82 -29.86
CA ARG A 951 -1.17 -22.63 -28.85
C ARG A 951 -1.31 -21.31 -28.07
N ASP A 952 -2.43 -20.61 -28.26
CA ASP A 952 -2.71 -19.34 -27.60
C ASP A 952 -3.18 -19.56 -26.16
N TYR A 953 -2.54 -18.88 -25.21
CA TYR A 953 -2.89 -18.92 -23.80
C TYR A 953 -4.22 -18.20 -23.48
N GLY A 954 -4.83 -17.50 -24.45
CA GLY A 954 -6.18 -16.94 -24.28
C GLY A 954 -7.25 -17.98 -23.90
N ALA A 955 -7.15 -19.21 -24.45
CA ALA A 955 -8.02 -20.31 -24.07
C ALA A 955 -7.80 -20.73 -22.60
N LEU A 956 -6.55 -20.72 -22.13
CA LEU A 956 -6.20 -21.02 -20.74
C LEU A 956 -6.78 -19.99 -19.75
N ALA A 957 -6.84 -18.71 -20.14
CA ALA A 957 -7.54 -17.68 -19.35
C ALA A 957 -9.03 -17.99 -19.22
N LEU A 958 -9.69 -18.42 -20.30
CA LEU A 958 -11.10 -18.85 -20.26
C LEU A 958 -11.28 -20.14 -19.44
N GLU A 959 -10.37 -21.10 -19.56
CA GLU A 959 -10.35 -22.33 -18.75
C GLU A 959 -10.16 -22.05 -17.25
N THR A 960 -9.38 -21.03 -16.90
CA THR A 960 -9.21 -20.59 -15.50
C THR A 960 -10.44 -19.82 -15.00
N LEU A 961 -11.04 -19.00 -15.85
CA LEU A 961 -12.21 -18.19 -15.51
C LEU A 961 -13.46 -19.06 -15.26
N VAL A 962 -13.72 -20.05 -16.12
CA VAL A 962 -14.97 -20.84 -16.11
C VAL A 962 -15.29 -21.54 -14.77
N PRO A 963 -14.34 -22.22 -14.08
CA PRO A 963 -14.56 -22.79 -12.76
C PRO A 963 -14.95 -21.72 -11.72
N ARG A 964 -14.20 -20.61 -11.70
CA ARG A 964 -14.41 -19.50 -10.76
C ARG A 964 -15.77 -18.81 -10.95
N LEU A 965 -16.29 -18.72 -12.19
CA LEU A 965 -17.65 -18.25 -12.45
C LEU A 965 -18.72 -19.07 -11.71
N THR A 966 -18.46 -20.36 -11.45
CA THR A 966 -19.41 -21.23 -10.75
C THR A 966 -19.18 -21.20 -9.24
N GLU A 967 -17.91 -21.25 -8.81
CA GLU A 967 -17.51 -21.27 -7.40
C GLU A 967 -17.79 -19.94 -6.69
N ASP A 968 -17.57 -18.81 -7.38
CA ASP A 968 -17.68 -17.47 -6.81
C ASP A 968 -18.99 -16.74 -7.18
N LYS A 969 -19.98 -17.42 -7.78
CA LYS A 969 -21.22 -16.80 -8.29
C LYS A 969 -22.03 -16.01 -7.25
N ASP A 970 -21.86 -16.30 -5.96
CA ASP A 970 -22.53 -15.58 -4.87
C ASP A 970 -21.84 -14.24 -4.53
N ARG A 971 -20.60 -14.02 -4.97
CA ARG A 971 -19.79 -12.84 -4.64
C ARG A 971 -19.10 -12.18 -5.84
N LEU A 972 -19.32 -12.67 -7.06
CA LEU A 972 -18.70 -12.18 -8.28
C LEU A 972 -19.70 -12.08 -9.41
N VAL A 973 -19.67 -10.98 -10.16
CA VAL A 973 -20.36 -10.86 -11.46
C VAL A 973 -19.35 -10.52 -12.55
N THR A 974 -19.28 -11.35 -13.58
CA THR A 974 -18.40 -11.10 -14.74
C THR A 974 -19.20 -10.55 -15.92
N ILE A 975 -18.67 -9.51 -16.57
CA ILE A 975 -19.22 -8.90 -17.78
C ILE A 975 -18.17 -9.02 -18.90
N LEU A 976 -18.53 -9.70 -19.99
CA LEU A 976 -17.70 -9.78 -21.20
C LEU A 976 -18.17 -8.75 -22.23
N ALA A 977 -17.28 -7.88 -22.69
CA ALA A 977 -17.62 -6.85 -23.67
C ALA A 977 -16.91 -7.04 -25.01
N GLY A 978 -17.55 -6.69 -26.14
CA GLY A 978 -16.93 -6.75 -27.46
C GLY A 978 -17.87 -6.49 -28.65
N TYR A 979 -17.41 -6.76 -29.87
CA TYR A 979 -18.25 -6.65 -31.07
C TYR A 979 -19.25 -7.81 -31.18
N SER A 980 -20.47 -7.54 -31.66
CA SER A 980 -21.56 -8.52 -31.74
C SER A 980 -21.15 -9.82 -32.45
N ASP A 981 -20.61 -9.72 -33.67
CA ASP A 981 -20.24 -10.90 -34.48
C ASP A 981 -19.08 -11.70 -33.85
N ALA A 982 -18.05 -11.00 -33.36
CA ALA A 982 -16.86 -11.64 -32.78
C ALA A 982 -17.16 -12.31 -31.42
N MET A 983 -18.05 -11.72 -30.62
CA MET A 983 -18.51 -12.32 -29.37
C MET A 983 -19.35 -13.57 -29.63
N ALA A 984 -20.20 -13.57 -30.66
CA ALA A 984 -20.97 -14.76 -31.06
C ALA A 984 -20.04 -15.92 -31.44
N GLU A 985 -19.02 -15.66 -32.25
CA GLU A 985 -18.01 -16.65 -32.64
C GLU A 985 -17.26 -17.23 -31.43
N MET A 986 -16.85 -16.39 -30.47
CA MET A 986 -16.22 -16.83 -29.23
C MET A 986 -17.15 -17.73 -28.42
N LEU A 987 -18.41 -17.34 -28.22
CA LEU A 987 -19.33 -18.11 -27.38
C LEU A 987 -19.66 -19.48 -27.97
N GLU A 988 -19.76 -19.57 -29.30
CA GLU A 988 -20.06 -20.83 -29.97
C GLU A 988 -18.89 -21.80 -29.94
N ASN A 989 -17.64 -21.31 -29.99
CA ASN A 989 -16.49 -22.14 -30.31
C ASN A 989 -15.35 -22.13 -29.28
N ALA A 990 -15.35 -21.24 -28.28
CA ALA A 990 -14.25 -21.13 -27.30
C ALA A 990 -14.26 -22.19 -26.21
N ASN A 991 -15.43 -22.47 -25.64
CA ASN A 991 -15.62 -23.47 -24.60
C ASN A 991 -17.10 -23.83 -24.53
N GLU A 992 -17.43 -25.12 -24.58
CA GLU A 992 -18.83 -25.60 -24.51
C GLU A 992 -19.56 -25.13 -23.24
N GLY A 993 -18.81 -24.86 -22.17
CA GLY A 993 -19.35 -24.38 -20.91
C GLY A 993 -19.70 -22.89 -20.87
N LEU A 994 -19.07 -22.04 -21.70
CA LEU A 994 -19.20 -20.58 -21.60
C LEU A 994 -20.65 -20.09 -21.78
N PRO A 995 -21.41 -20.53 -22.80
CA PRO A 995 -22.77 -20.02 -23.05
C PRO A 995 -23.72 -20.21 -21.88
N SER A 996 -23.62 -21.34 -21.17
CA SER A 996 -24.49 -21.66 -20.02
C SER A 996 -24.26 -20.77 -18.80
N ARG A 997 -23.06 -20.18 -18.67
CA ARG A 997 -22.64 -19.37 -17.51
C ARG A 997 -22.87 -17.88 -17.71
N PHE A 998 -23.12 -17.45 -18.96
CA PHE A 998 -23.47 -16.08 -19.34
C PHE A 998 -24.89 -16.02 -19.95
N PRO A 999 -25.94 -16.19 -19.12
CA PRO A 999 -27.32 -16.20 -19.60
C PRO A 999 -27.83 -14.82 -20.05
N LEU A 1000 -27.21 -13.74 -19.58
CA LEU A 1000 -27.64 -12.37 -19.81
C LEU A 1000 -26.87 -11.73 -20.96
N ARG A 1001 -27.57 -11.15 -21.95
CA ARG A 1001 -26.95 -10.54 -23.14
C ARG A 1001 -27.67 -9.26 -23.54
N ILE A 1002 -26.91 -8.23 -23.90
CA ILE A 1002 -27.45 -6.94 -24.35
C ILE A 1002 -26.58 -6.32 -25.44
N GLU A 1003 -27.22 -5.78 -26.47
CA GLU A 1003 -26.58 -5.04 -27.56
C GLU A 1003 -26.71 -3.53 -27.34
N PHE A 1004 -25.59 -2.84 -27.45
CA PHE A 1004 -25.49 -1.39 -27.34
C PHE A 1004 -25.52 -0.76 -28.74
N PRO A 1005 -26.59 -0.03 -29.10
CA PRO A 1005 -26.72 0.59 -30.42
C PRO A 1005 -25.72 1.74 -30.61
N ASP A 1006 -25.40 2.04 -31.87
CA ASP A 1006 -24.66 3.24 -32.25
C ASP A 1006 -25.49 4.50 -31.94
N TYR A 1007 -24.82 5.59 -31.53
CA TYR A 1007 -25.47 6.88 -31.33
C TYR A 1007 -25.80 7.54 -32.66
N SER A 1008 -26.99 8.12 -32.74
CA SER A 1008 -27.36 9.06 -33.80
C SER A 1008 -26.50 10.32 -33.75
N PRO A 1009 -26.32 11.03 -34.88
CA PRO A 1009 -25.62 12.32 -34.90
C PRO A 1009 -26.15 13.32 -33.87
N GLU A 1010 -27.46 13.33 -33.65
CA GLU A 1010 -28.14 14.17 -32.67
C GLU A 1010 -27.73 13.80 -31.24
N GLU A 1011 -27.69 12.50 -30.90
CA GLU A 1011 -27.24 12.02 -29.59
C GLU A 1011 -25.74 12.32 -29.37
N VAL A 1012 -24.90 12.17 -30.40
CA VAL A 1012 -23.48 12.56 -30.34
C VAL A 1012 -23.33 14.05 -30.08
N ALA A 1013 -24.16 14.89 -30.71
CA ALA A 1013 -24.19 16.32 -30.45
C ALA A 1013 -24.58 16.65 -29.00
N THR A 1014 -25.60 15.99 -28.46
CA THR A 1014 -25.99 16.13 -27.05
C THR A 1014 -24.84 15.74 -26.11
N ILE A 1015 -24.10 14.66 -26.40
CA ILE A 1015 -22.94 14.25 -25.62
C ILE A 1015 -21.83 15.32 -25.64
N VAL A 1016 -21.54 15.90 -26.80
CA VAL A 1016 -20.53 16.98 -26.93
C VAL A 1016 -20.95 18.22 -26.14
N VAL A 1017 -22.20 18.67 -26.30
CA VAL A 1017 -22.74 19.84 -25.59
C VAL A 1017 -22.69 19.63 -24.08
N ALA A 1018 -23.21 18.51 -23.59
CA ALA A 1018 -23.20 18.18 -22.16
C ALA A 1018 -21.76 18.11 -21.59
N ARG A 1019 -20.79 17.66 -22.40
CA ARG A 1019 -19.38 17.58 -21.98
C ARG A 1019 -18.72 18.95 -21.91
N LEU A 1020 -18.96 19.83 -22.89
CA LEU A 1020 -18.38 21.17 -22.91
C LEU A 1020 -19.05 22.11 -21.89
N GLY A 1021 -20.37 22.00 -21.72
CA GLY A 1021 -21.19 22.85 -20.84
C GLY A 1021 -20.86 22.76 -19.35
N ARG A 1022 -20.10 21.74 -18.93
CA ARG A 1022 -19.56 21.63 -17.57
C ARG A 1022 -18.52 22.70 -17.23
N THR A 1023 -17.85 23.24 -18.24
CA THR A 1023 -16.69 24.12 -18.05
C THR A 1023 -16.82 25.43 -18.82
N TRP A 1024 -17.48 25.40 -19.98
CA TRP A 1024 -17.55 26.50 -20.94
C TRP A 1024 -18.99 26.92 -21.24
N GLU A 1025 -19.20 28.20 -21.50
CA GLU A 1025 -20.45 28.79 -21.98
C GLU A 1025 -20.36 28.99 -23.50
N PHE A 1026 -21.41 28.61 -24.25
CA PHE A 1026 -21.46 28.72 -25.72
C PHE A 1026 -22.88 28.62 -26.24
N ASP A 1027 -23.10 28.96 -27.51
CA ASP A 1027 -24.37 28.68 -28.19
C ASP A 1027 -24.49 27.16 -28.44
N GLU A 1028 -25.30 26.50 -27.61
CA GLU A 1028 -25.55 25.06 -27.69
C GLU A 1028 -26.18 24.66 -29.03
N GLU A 1029 -27.07 25.49 -29.60
CA GLU A 1029 -27.73 25.19 -30.88
C GLU A 1029 -26.75 25.30 -32.06
N ALA A 1030 -25.83 26.26 -32.01
CA ALA A 1030 -24.74 26.37 -32.99
C ALA A 1030 -23.77 25.19 -32.88
N MET A 1031 -23.35 24.82 -31.67
CA MET A 1031 -22.45 23.69 -31.43
C MET A 1031 -23.09 22.37 -31.86
N SER A 1032 -24.35 22.12 -31.49
CA SER A 1032 -25.06 20.90 -31.88
C SER A 1032 -25.19 20.78 -33.40
N ARG A 1033 -25.60 21.85 -34.10
CA ARG A 1033 -25.67 21.84 -35.57
C ARG A 1033 -24.31 21.52 -36.20
N ARG A 1034 -23.23 22.09 -35.66
CA ARG A 1034 -21.88 21.84 -36.19
C ARG A 1034 -21.44 20.40 -35.99
N VAL A 1035 -21.69 19.83 -34.81
CA VAL A 1035 -21.40 18.43 -34.52
C VAL A 1035 -22.18 17.50 -35.46
N VAL A 1036 -23.49 17.70 -35.60
CA VAL A 1036 -24.35 16.90 -36.49
C VAL A 1036 -23.83 16.97 -37.94
N GLU A 1037 -23.48 18.16 -38.42
CA GLU A 1037 -22.97 18.35 -39.78
C GLU A 1037 -21.69 17.56 -40.04
N ILE A 1038 -20.71 17.64 -39.13
CA ILE A 1038 -19.41 16.99 -39.27
C ILE A 1038 -19.58 15.46 -39.13
N TYR A 1039 -20.25 15.01 -38.07
CA TYR A 1039 -20.41 13.59 -37.77
C TYR A 1039 -21.20 12.84 -38.84
N SER A 1040 -22.25 13.46 -39.39
CA SER A 1040 -23.08 12.88 -40.45
C SER A 1040 -22.35 12.70 -41.79
N ARG A 1041 -21.23 13.43 -42.01
CA ARG A 1041 -20.42 13.30 -43.23
C ARG A 1041 -19.33 12.24 -43.12
N LEU A 1042 -19.05 11.75 -41.92
CA LEU A 1042 -18.02 10.73 -41.71
C LEU A 1042 -18.45 9.37 -42.29
N PRO A 1043 -17.51 8.60 -42.87
CA PRO A 1043 -17.71 7.20 -43.19
C PRO A 1043 -18.16 6.41 -41.95
N GLN A 1044 -18.96 5.36 -42.15
CA GLN A 1044 -19.50 4.56 -41.03
C GLN A 1044 -18.39 3.93 -40.15
N THR A 1045 -17.20 3.66 -40.72
CA THR A 1045 -16.02 3.16 -40.02
C THR A 1045 -15.36 4.18 -39.10
N GLU A 1046 -15.58 5.48 -39.33
CA GLU A 1046 -15.01 6.57 -38.54
C GLU A 1046 -15.98 7.11 -37.47
N ARG A 1047 -17.25 6.67 -37.51
CA ARG A 1047 -18.28 7.00 -36.52
C ARG A 1047 -18.11 6.18 -35.24
N THR A 1048 -17.10 6.53 -34.45
CA THR A 1048 -16.76 5.83 -33.20
C THR A 1048 -17.55 6.34 -31.97
N ASN A 1049 -18.80 6.78 -32.20
CA ASN A 1049 -19.74 7.14 -31.13
C ASN A 1049 -19.14 8.13 -30.11
N GLY A 1050 -19.25 7.83 -28.81
CA GLY A 1050 -18.73 8.68 -27.73
C GLY A 1050 -17.21 8.92 -27.78
N ARG A 1051 -16.41 8.02 -28.40
CA ARG A 1051 -14.97 8.27 -28.61
C ARG A 1051 -14.74 9.42 -29.59
N TRP A 1052 -15.58 9.53 -30.62
CA TRP A 1052 -15.53 10.66 -31.53
C TRP A 1052 -15.96 11.96 -30.82
N ALA A 1053 -17.04 11.92 -30.02
CA ALA A 1053 -17.49 13.07 -29.24
C ALA A 1053 -16.39 13.60 -28.30
N GLU A 1054 -15.63 12.68 -27.68
CA GLU A 1054 -14.48 13.01 -26.84
C GLU A 1054 -13.37 13.73 -27.60
N HIS A 1055 -12.96 13.16 -28.73
CA HIS A 1055 -11.93 13.75 -29.58
C HIS A 1055 -12.36 15.13 -30.10
N PHE A 1056 -13.61 15.25 -30.54
CA PHE A 1056 -14.16 16.52 -31.01
C PHE A 1056 -14.19 17.58 -29.91
N ALA A 1057 -14.60 17.24 -28.68
CA ALA A 1057 -14.56 18.17 -27.56
C ALA A 1057 -13.13 18.63 -27.21
N ALA A 1058 -12.13 17.76 -27.35
CA ALA A 1058 -10.72 18.13 -27.18
C ALA A 1058 -10.23 19.08 -28.30
N GLU A 1059 -10.68 18.86 -29.54
CA GLU A 1059 -10.43 19.76 -30.67
C GLU A 1059 -11.01 21.15 -30.42
N VAL A 1060 -12.24 21.23 -29.90
CA VAL A 1060 -12.89 22.48 -29.51
C VAL A 1060 -12.06 23.24 -28.46
N LYS A 1061 -11.60 22.55 -27.41
CA LYS A 1061 -10.74 23.16 -26.38
C LYS A 1061 -9.43 23.70 -26.96
N THR A 1062 -8.83 22.96 -27.89
CA THR A 1062 -7.60 23.38 -28.57
C THR A 1062 -7.84 24.62 -29.44
N ALA A 1063 -8.94 24.65 -30.19
CA ALA A 1063 -9.32 25.81 -30.98
C ALA A 1063 -9.58 27.05 -30.10
N GLN A 1064 -10.24 26.86 -28.97
CA GLN A 1064 -10.49 27.91 -27.98
C GLN A 1064 -9.19 28.43 -27.34
N ALA A 1065 -8.26 27.56 -26.96
CA ALA A 1065 -6.97 27.99 -26.41
C ALA A 1065 -6.18 28.86 -27.39
N ARG A 1066 -6.20 28.52 -28.69
CA ARG A 1066 -5.60 29.34 -29.76
C ARG A 1066 -6.30 30.69 -29.88
N TYR A 1067 -7.64 30.71 -29.83
CA TYR A 1067 -8.43 31.94 -29.88
C TYR A 1067 -8.14 32.87 -28.70
N LEU A 1068 -8.13 32.34 -27.48
CA LEU A 1068 -7.85 33.10 -26.26
C LEU A 1068 -6.45 33.72 -26.31
N THR A 1069 -5.46 32.96 -26.77
CA THR A 1069 -4.07 33.42 -26.92
C THR A 1069 -3.97 34.53 -27.96
N ALA A 1070 -4.59 34.36 -29.14
CA ALA A 1070 -4.55 35.34 -30.21
C ALA A 1070 -5.22 36.67 -29.82
N ASN A 1071 -6.30 36.62 -29.04
CA ASN A 1071 -7.08 37.79 -28.66
C ASN A 1071 -6.77 38.35 -27.26
N HIS A 1072 -5.79 37.76 -26.55
CA HIS A 1072 -5.32 38.20 -25.23
C HIS A 1072 -6.43 38.29 -24.17
N ILE A 1073 -7.40 37.37 -24.22
CA ILE A 1073 -8.58 37.35 -23.33
C ILE A 1073 -8.17 36.75 -21.97
N ARG A 1074 -8.63 37.37 -20.86
CA ARG A 1074 -8.33 36.95 -19.48
C ARG A 1074 -9.57 37.02 -18.57
N GLY A 1075 -9.52 36.34 -17.42
CA GLY A 1075 -10.59 36.37 -16.43
C GLY A 1075 -11.82 35.56 -16.86
N GLU A 1076 -13.00 35.90 -16.34
CA GLU A 1076 -14.24 35.14 -16.55
C GLU A 1076 -14.63 34.98 -18.03
N GLN A 1077 -14.24 35.93 -18.89
CA GLN A 1077 -14.46 35.89 -20.33
C GLN A 1077 -13.76 34.71 -21.02
N MET A 1078 -12.76 34.10 -20.39
CA MET A 1078 -12.12 32.89 -20.91
C MET A 1078 -13.08 31.72 -20.97
N ARG A 1079 -14.16 31.68 -20.18
CA ARG A 1079 -15.10 30.55 -20.15
C ARG A 1079 -16.06 30.53 -21.34
N VAL A 1080 -16.14 31.60 -22.14
CA VAL A 1080 -17.09 31.71 -23.26
C VAL A 1080 -16.41 31.26 -24.56
N ILE A 1081 -16.96 30.27 -25.26
CA ILE A 1081 -16.54 29.86 -26.61
C ILE A 1081 -17.39 30.66 -27.62
N PRO A 1082 -16.78 31.56 -28.41
CA PRO A 1082 -17.53 32.40 -29.34
C PRO A 1082 -17.89 31.67 -30.64
N ASP A 1083 -18.96 32.13 -31.31
CA ASP A 1083 -19.52 31.50 -32.51
C ASP A 1083 -18.55 31.39 -33.69
N ASP A 1084 -17.55 32.27 -33.75
CA ASP A 1084 -16.48 32.24 -34.76
C ASP A 1084 -15.57 31.03 -34.58
N VAL A 1085 -15.25 30.66 -33.34
CA VAL A 1085 -14.54 29.43 -33.00
C VAL A 1085 -15.39 28.23 -33.41
N ILE A 1086 -16.68 28.20 -33.05
CA ILE A 1086 -17.60 27.11 -33.40
C ILE A 1086 -17.69 26.93 -34.92
N GLY A 1087 -17.85 28.03 -35.66
CA GLY A 1087 -17.94 28.04 -37.12
C GLY A 1087 -16.66 27.57 -37.83
N ALA A 1088 -15.49 27.75 -37.21
CA ALA A 1088 -14.20 27.35 -37.75
C ALA A 1088 -13.87 25.86 -37.50
N LEU A 1089 -14.56 25.18 -36.58
CA LEU A 1089 -14.33 23.75 -36.26
C LEU A 1089 -14.58 22.88 -37.49
N GLY A 1090 -13.69 21.94 -37.80
CA GLY A 1090 -13.77 21.15 -39.03
C GLY A 1090 -13.39 21.90 -40.32
N GLY A 1091 -12.85 23.12 -40.19
CA GLY A 1091 -12.48 24.02 -41.28
C GLY A 1091 -10.97 24.28 -41.43
N ALA A 1092 -10.08 23.32 -41.15
CA ALA A 1092 -8.68 23.36 -41.58
C ALA A 1092 -7.95 22.03 -41.30
N LEU A 1093 -8.16 21.01 -42.14
CA LEU A 1093 -7.22 19.90 -42.35
C LEU A 1093 -7.42 19.40 -43.80
N GLY A 1094 -6.93 20.21 -44.74
CA GLY A 1094 -6.63 19.82 -46.11
C GLY A 1094 -5.14 19.98 -46.35
#